data_AF-A0A1Q9PA85-F1
#
_entry.id   AF-A0A1Q9PA85-F1
#
_cell.length_a   1.000
_cell.length_b   1.000
_cell.length_c   1.000
_cell.angle_alpha   90.00
_cell.angle_beta   90.00
_cell.angle_gamma   90.00
#
_symmetry.space_group_name_H-M   'P 1'
#
loop_
_entity.id
_entity.type
_entity.pdbx_description
1 polymer ?
#
loop_
_entity_poly.entity_id
_entity_poly.type
_entity_poly.pdbx_seq_one_letter_code
_entity_poly.pdbx_strand_id
1 'polypeptide(L)'
;MNDETLLYTKDELEFRSKVRNWVDKEIKPIVDTITSPDFDFRSYFMKLGDFGLSGLLIPKKYGGSEKPFMYQLIAGEEISAVCPSATMMFGASCTLSAIPILRYGTEEQKQKYLTPLAKGEKIGALAITEPNVGSDTAGMVTTAKWDPNDECWILNGEKRYITNASIADQIVVFAITDPTVDSKSGMSAFIIETSWNGFKVEKDFNLMGRDGVRITHFSLNNLKVPKENLLGKQNQGFLILMNELDSERIGIAAEALGCMRTPFEIAVAYSQEREQFGRPISRFEGVSFKVADMAVKMRAARLLMMSAARMIQKDIPCTKEATIAKLYASEVSVECCDMAIQICGGAGYVTDFYPLERFYRDARLGTIGGGTSEILRFLIQREVYIESRRDSSAQISSEIDDLDFDTMMGAIPNGFRPDRAEGVSAVIQFSFDDTDPWLLTIENQECAIQKGDSENPKMNVKTDSATWREILLGKLDAMQAMMTEKVVIDTDDMELLMKFARMFRFTPEILQGVPKPAEKKPEKKESLDETKFMLGKSLDEIEIGEKAESTMIVSDEHIDLYAQMSGDYNALHMDEEYAATTMFGKRIAHGPIGGALVARVIGTQLPGLGTLAFNMKVNFKAPVYPGDEIRAVVEVTEKVPENNLCRLSFDVFNNDGVVVMDGYANVMPPIKE
;
A
#
# COMPACT_ATOMS: atom_id res chain seq x y z
N MET A 1 -40.58 10.75 -3.25
CA MET A 1 -39.69 10.28 -2.16
C MET A 1 -38.51 11.23 -2.13
N ASN A 2 -38.02 11.60 -0.95
CA ASN A 2 -36.74 12.31 -0.84
C ASN A 2 -35.64 11.27 -1.11
N ASP A 3 -34.92 11.36 -2.22
CA ASP A 3 -33.90 10.38 -2.63
C ASP A 3 -32.81 10.16 -1.57
N GLU A 4 -32.69 11.05 -0.59
CA GLU A 4 -31.80 10.87 0.55
C GLU A 4 -32.17 9.69 1.45
N THR A 5 -33.45 9.29 1.54
CA THR A 5 -33.87 8.10 2.31
C THR A 5 -33.46 6.79 1.66
N LEU A 6 -33.04 6.81 0.39
CA LEU A 6 -32.44 5.65 -0.28
C LEU A 6 -30.94 5.51 0.05
N LEU A 7 -30.29 6.61 0.41
CA LEU A 7 -28.86 6.64 0.66
C LEU A 7 -28.53 6.46 2.14
N TYR A 8 -29.26 7.17 2.99
CA TYR A 8 -29.03 7.21 4.43
C TYR A 8 -30.15 6.50 5.17
N THR A 9 -29.79 5.86 6.28
CA THR A 9 -30.77 5.36 7.24
C THR A 9 -31.50 6.54 7.91
N LYS A 10 -32.65 6.27 8.52
CA LYS A 10 -33.40 7.29 9.26
C LYS A 10 -32.54 7.95 10.36
N ASP A 11 -31.79 7.15 11.12
CA ASP A 11 -30.93 7.63 12.19
C ASP A 11 -29.77 8.50 11.66
N GLU A 12 -29.22 8.16 10.50
CA GLU A 12 -28.19 8.97 9.83
C GLU A 12 -28.73 10.31 9.36
N LEU A 13 -29.97 10.37 8.84
CA LEU A 13 -30.62 11.63 8.45
C LEU A 13 -30.95 12.51 9.66
N GLU A 14 -31.42 11.90 10.75
CA GLU A 14 -31.65 12.62 12.01
C GLU A 14 -30.34 13.16 12.58
N PHE A 15 -29.27 12.37 12.55
CA PHE A 15 -27.94 12.79 12.96
C PHE A 15 -27.42 13.94 12.07
N ARG A 16 -27.48 13.80 10.75
CA ARG A 16 -27.09 14.85 9.79
C ARG A 16 -27.80 16.17 10.08
N SER A 17 -29.10 16.13 10.35
CA SER A 17 -29.90 17.31 10.68
C SER A 17 -29.45 17.96 12.00
N LYS A 18 -29.15 17.14 13.03
CA LYS A 18 -28.62 17.63 14.31
C LYS A 18 -27.25 18.27 14.14
N VAL A 19 -26.35 17.65 13.38
CA VAL A 19 -25.01 18.21 13.10
C VAL A 19 -25.13 19.51 12.34
N ARG A 20 -25.96 19.59 11.29
CA ARG A 20 -26.16 20.82 10.52
C ARG A 20 -26.58 22.00 11.40
N ASN A 21 -27.60 21.78 12.25
CA ASN A 21 -28.06 22.81 13.19
C ASN A 21 -26.97 23.25 14.17
N TRP A 22 -26.14 22.30 14.63
CA TRP A 22 -25.01 22.60 15.51
C TRP A 22 -23.91 23.37 14.77
N VAL A 23 -23.58 22.98 13.54
CA VAL A 23 -22.61 23.68 12.69
C VAL A 23 -23.03 25.13 12.45
N ASP A 24 -24.30 25.37 12.12
CA ASP A 24 -24.83 26.73 11.95
C ASP A 24 -24.69 27.59 13.22
N LYS A 25 -24.84 26.97 14.39
CA LYS A 25 -24.78 27.67 15.67
C LYS A 25 -23.35 27.88 16.18
N GLU A 26 -22.48 26.88 16.06
CA GLU A 26 -21.18 26.85 16.73
C GLU A 26 -19.99 27.02 15.78
N ILE A 27 -20.10 26.59 14.52
CA ILE A 27 -19.01 26.64 13.53
C ILE A 27 -19.14 27.86 12.63
N LYS A 28 -20.33 28.17 12.12
CA LYS A 28 -20.54 29.32 11.23
C LYS A 28 -20.04 30.66 11.83
N PRO A 29 -20.22 30.95 13.14
CA PRO A 29 -19.73 32.19 13.72
C PRO A 29 -18.19 32.31 13.81
N ILE A 30 -17.46 31.20 13.71
CA ILE A 30 -15.99 31.20 13.85
C ILE A 30 -15.25 31.23 12.50
N VAL A 31 -15.97 31.11 11.39
CA VAL A 31 -15.38 30.93 10.05
C VAL A 31 -14.36 32.02 9.70
N ASP A 32 -14.63 33.27 10.06
CA ASP A 32 -13.73 34.38 9.72
C ASP A 32 -12.67 34.64 10.82
N THR A 33 -12.88 34.12 12.04
CA THR A 33 -11.96 34.30 13.17
C THR A 33 -10.98 33.14 13.34
N ILE A 34 -11.25 31.99 12.72
CA ILE A 34 -10.41 30.78 12.78
C ILE A 34 -9.01 30.98 12.20
N THR A 35 -8.84 31.99 11.33
CA THR A 35 -7.54 32.36 10.74
C THR A 35 -6.69 33.22 11.69
N SER A 36 -7.26 33.69 12.80
CA SER A 36 -6.56 34.50 13.78
C SER A 36 -5.39 33.75 14.41
N PRO A 37 -4.22 34.39 14.59
CA PRO A 37 -3.13 33.84 15.40
C PRO A 37 -3.56 33.44 16.82
N ASP A 38 -4.51 34.18 17.39
CA ASP A 38 -4.99 34.01 18.77
C ASP A 38 -6.25 33.14 18.87
N PHE A 39 -6.58 32.38 17.82
CA PHE A 39 -7.76 31.50 17.84
C PHE A 39 -7.64 30.43 18.94
N ASP A 40 -8.69 30.30 19.76
CA ASP A 40 -8.73 29.31 20.84
C ASP A 40 -9.11 27.92 20.29
N PHE A 41 -8.08 27.20 19.83
CA PHE A 41 -8.22 25.82 19.36
C PHE A 41 -8.77 24.88 20.44
N ARG A 42 -8.48 25.14 21.72
CA ARG A 42 -8.95 24.28 22.82
C ARG A 42 -10.45 24.39 22.99
N SER A 43 -10.98 25.61 23.00
CA SER A 43 -12.43 25.84 23.03
C SER A 43 -13.13 25.16 21.85
N TYR A 44 -12.55 25.23 20.65
CA TYR A 44 -13.10 24.55 19.47
C TYR A 44 -13.21 23.03 19.66
N PHE A 45 -12.14 22.35 20.10
CA PHE A 45 -12.19 20.91 20.31
C PHE A 45 -13.07 20.49 21.49
N MET A 46 -13.11 21.28 22.57
CA MET A 46 -14.04 21.03 23.68
C MET A 46 -15.50 21.10 23.22
N LYS A 47 -15.87 22.08 22.38
CA LYS A 47 -17.22 22.14 21.79
C LYS A 47 -17.58 20.92 20.94
N LEU A 48 -16.61 20.38 20.19
CA LEU A 48 -16.79 19.13 19.44
C LEU A 48 -17.03 17.95 20.41
N GLY A 49 -16.29 17.91 21.52
CA GLY A 49 -16.44 16.91 22.57
C GLY A 49 -17.79 16.99 23.29
N ASP A 50 -18.21 18.18 23.70
CA ASP A 50 -19.49 18.44 24.37
C ASP A 50 -20.69 18.03 23.52
N PHE A 51 -20.62 18.23 22.20
CA PHE A 51 -21.64 17.74 21.27
C PHE A 51 -21.54 16.24 21.00
N GLY A 52 -20.36 15.65 21.20
CA GLY A 52 -20.07 14.24 20.97
C GLY A 52 -19.48 13.90 19.60
N LEU A 53 -19.03 14.89 18.81
CA LEU A 53 -18.36 14.63 17.52
C LEU A 53 -16.98 14.01 17.69
N SER A 54 -16.20 14.46 18.69
CA SER A 54 -14.83 13.95 18.90
C SER A 54 -14.79 12.47 19.28
N GLY A 55 -15.87 11.95 19.88
CA GLY A 55 -16.01 10.58 20.32
C GLY A 55 -16.83 9.67 19.41
N LEU A 56 -17.12 10.07 18.15
CA LEU A 56 -18.01 9.30 17.28
C LEU A 56 -17.56 7.84 17.11
N LEU A 57 -16.31 7.63 16.69
CA LEU A 57 -15.77 6.28 16.44
C LEU A 57 -15.28 5.57 17.71
N ILE A 58 -15.14 6.30 18.81
CA ILE A 58 -14.52 5.80 20.02
C ILE A 58 -15.54 4.94 20.81
N PRO A 59 -15.17 3.74 21.30
CA PRO A 59 -16.03 2.90 22.13
C PRO A 59 -16.58 3.62 23.36
N LYS A 60 -17.79 3.23 23.78
CA LYS A 60 -18.46 3.81 24.96
C LYS A 60 -17.63 3.68 26.25
N LYS A 61 -16.87 2.60 26.41
CA LYS A 61 -15.98 2.38 27.56
C LYS A 61 -14.91 3.47 27.72
N TYR A 62 -14.56 4.16 26.64
CA TYR A 62 -13.62 5.28 26.64
C TYR A 62 -14.32 6.65 26.53
N GLY A 63 -15.64 6.72 26.73
CA GLY A 63 -16.40 7.97 26.69
C GLY A 63 -16.86 8.41 25.30
N GLY A 64 -16.72 7.57 24.27
CA GLY A 64 -17.27 7.83 22.94
C GLY A 64 -18.68 7.27 22.73
N SER A 65 -19.12 7.21 21.48
CA SER A 65 -20.47 6.77 21.09
C SER A 65 -20.52 5.53 20.22
N GLU A 66 -19.35 5.01 19.80
CA GLU A 66 -19.20 3.78 19.01
C GLU A 66 -20.08 3.76 17.76
N LYS A 67 -20.14 4.90 17.07
CA LYS A 67 -20.92 5.07 15.86
C LYS A 67 -20.18 4.47 14.66
N PRO A 68 -20.92 3.89 13.70
CA PRO A 68 -20.34 3.45 12.44
C PRO A 68 -19.67 4.60 11.68
N PHE A 69 -18.65 4.27 10.86
CA PHE A 69 -17.82 5.26 10.16
C PHE A 69 -18.60 6.32 9.35
N MET A 70 -19.75 5.97 8.77
CA MET A 70 -20.64 6.91 8.08
C MET A 70 -21.01 8.15 8.92
N TYR A 71 -21.13 8.04 10.24
CA TYR A 71 -21.42 9.19 11.10
C TYR A 71 -20.26 10.19 11.11
N GLN A 72 -19.01 9.71 11.09
CA GLN A 72 -17.82 10.55 10.95
C GLN A 72 -17.84 11.32 9.62
N LEU A 73 -18.23 10.65 8.54
CA LEU A 73 -18.31 11.25 7.20
C LEU A 73 -19.43 12.28 7.09
N ILE A 74 -20.61 11.99 7.66
CA ILE A 74 -21.71 12.95 7.73
C ILE A 74 -21.29 14.20 8.50
N ALA A 75 -20.62 14.03 9.65
CA ALA A 75 -20.09 15.16 10.40
C ALA A 75 -19.07 15.97 9.58
N GLY A 76 -18.17 15.27 8.88
CA GLY A 76 -17.19 15.88 7.99
C GLY A 76 -17.83 16.72 6.88
N GLU A 77 -18.80 16.16 6.14
CA GLU A 77 -19.52 16.87 5.07
C GLU A 77 -20.23 18.13 5.61
N GLU A 78 -20.94 18.00 6.74
CA GLU A 78 -21.71 19.13 7.30
C GLU A 78 -20.81 20.25 7.83
N ILE A 79 -19.71 19.92 8.53
CA ILE A 79 -18.74 20.94 8.97
C ILE A 79 -18.07 21.58 7.76
N SER A 80 -17.71 20.79 6.74
CA SER A 80 -16.90 21.27 5.62
C SER A 80 -17.68 22.18 4.69
N ALA A 81 -18.99 22.00 4.60
CA ALA A 81 -19.87 22.93 3.90
C ALA A 81 -19.84 24.35 4.50
N VAL A 82 -19.43 24.52 5.76
CA VAL A 82 -19.34 25.84 6.39
C VAL A 82 -17.88 26.29 6.55
N CYS A 83 -17.00 25.39 6.99
CA CYS A 83 -15.61 25.69 7.28
C CYS A 83 -14.70 24.48 6.98
N PRO A 84 -14.13 24.38 5.76
CA PRO A 84 -13.19 23.31 5.42
C PRO A 84 -11.97 23.23 6.35
N SER A 85 -11.50 24.38 6.88
CA SER A 85 -10.44 24.42 7.91
C SER A 85 -10.84 23.67 9.18
N ALA A 86 -12.05 23.92 9.69
CA ALA A 86 -12.55 23.25 10.89
C ALA A 86 -12.65 21.73 10.67
N THR A 87 -13.17 21.30 9.52
CA THR A 87 -13.26 19.86 9.24
C THR A 87 -11.90 19.18 9.19
N MET A 88 -10.89 19.85 8.61
CA MET A 88 -9.54 19.30 8.55
C MET A 88 -8.94 19.09 9.95
N MET A 89 -9.14 20.06 10.86
CA MET A 89 -8.70 19.93 12.26
C MET A 89 -9.43 18.79 12.98
N PHE A 90 -10.74 18.70 12.79
CA PHE A 90 -11.58 17.63 13.31
C PHE A 90 -11.13 16.26 12.81
N GLY A 91 -10.91 16.10 11.51
CA GLY A 91 -10.47 14.84 10.87
C GLY A 91 -9.09 14.40 11.35
N ALA A 92 -8.12 15.32 11.44
CA ALA A 92 -6.78 14.99 11.92
C ALA A 92 -6.78 14.46 13.36
N SER A 93 -7.58 15.07 14.24
CA SER A 93 -7.67 14.65 15.64
C SER A 93 -8.52 13.38 15.82
N CYS A 94 -9.75 13.40 15.29
CA CYS A 94 -10.79 12.42 15.63
C CYS A 94 -10.85 11.23 14.66
N THR A 95 -10.11 11.30 13.55
CA THR A 95 -9.98 10.21 12.56
C THR A 95 -8.53 9.74 12.49
N LEU A 96 -7.62 10.61 12.03
CA LEU A 96 -6.25 10.20 11.71
C LEU A 96 -5.42 9.82 12.94
N SER A 97 -5.60 10.52 14.08
CA SER A 97 -4.96 10.12 15.33
C SER A 97 -5.72 9.02 16.07
N ALA A 98 -7.06 8.99 15.97
CA ALA A 98 -7.88 8.08 16.76
C ALA A 98 -7.91 6.65 16.23
N ILE A 99 -8.08 6.44 14.92
CA ILE A 99 -8.26 5.11 14.32
C ILE A 99 -7.03 4.20 14.52
N PRO A 100 -5.77 4.65 14.34
CA PRO A 100 -4.62 3.80 14.59
C PRO A 100 -4.58 3.30 16.04
N ILE A 101 -4.91 4.17 17.01
CA ILE A 101 -4.95 3.83 18.43
C ILE A 101 -6.13 2.88 18.74
N LEU A 102 -7.29 3.10 18.10
CA LEU A 102 -8.45 2.22 18.23
C LEU A 102 -8.16 0.80 17.74
N ARG A 103 -7.47 0.67 16.61
CA ARG A 103 -7.20 -0.63 15.97
C ARG A 103 -6.01 -1.36 16.60
N TYR A 104 -4.92 -0.65 16.87
CA TYR A 104 -3.64 -1.25 17.24
C TYR A 104 -3.19 -0.96 18.67
N GLY A 105 -3.91 -0.08 19.38
CA GLY A 105 -3.56 0.27 20.75
C GLY A 105 -3.83 -0.85 21.75
N THR A 106 -2.98 -0.95 22.78
CA THR A 106 -3.30 -1.75 23.97
C THR A 106 -4.47 -1.11 24.73
N GLU A 107 -5.06 -1.84 25.69
CA GLU A 107 -6.15 -1.30 26.51
C GLU A 107 -5.70 -0.07 27.31
N GLU A 108 -4.46 -0.05 27.80
CA GLU A 108 -3.87 1.08 28.53
C GLU A 108 -3.67 2.28 27.61
N GLN A 109 -3.17 2.07 26.39
CA GLN A 109 -3.02 3.13 25.39
C GLN A 109 -4.37 3.71 25.00
N LYS A 110 -5.37 2.86 24.75
CA LYS A 110 -6.74 3.30 24.43
C LYS A 110 -7.34 4.13 25.56
N GLN A 111 -7.24 3.67 26.80
CA GLN A 111 -7.72 4.41 27.96
C GLN A 111 -7.00 5.76 28.12
N LYS A 112 -5.67 5.78 27.95
CA LYS A 112 -4.84 6.98 28.14
C LYS A 112 -5.07 8.04 27.05
N TYR A 113 -5.16 7.62 25.79
CA TYR A 113 -5.11 8.55 24.65
C TYR A 113 -6.47 8.77 23.98
N LEU A 114 -7.42 7.81 24.04
CA LEU A 114 -8.74 7.98 23.41
C LEU A 114 -9.76 8.63 24.35
N THR A 115 -9.70 8.38 25.66
CA THR A 115 -10.66 8.98 26.60
C THR A 115 -10.64 10.51 26.61
N PRO A 116 -9.49 11.19 26.75
CA PRO A 116 -9.47 12.66 26.67
C PRO A 116 -9.76 13.17 25.24
N LEU A 117 -9.40 12.39 24.21
CA LEU A 117 -9.69 12.74 22.80
C LEU A 117 -11.20 12.71 22.52
N ALA A 118 -11.94 11.72 23.03
CA ALA A 118 -13.38 11.59 22.88
C ALA A 118 -14.15 12.79 23.47
N LYS A 119 -13.60 13.39 24.54
CA LYS A 119 -14.15 14.58 25.20
C LYS A 119 -13.64 15.90 24.60
N GLY A 120 -12.74 15.86 23.62
CA GLY A 120 -12.10 17.05 23.06
C GLY A 120 -11.14 17.77 24.02
N GLU A 121 -10.77 17.15 25.14
CA GLU A 121 -9.81 17.69 26.12
C GLU A 121 -8.39 17.66 25.56
N LYS A 122 -8.08 16.65 24.73
CA LYS A 122 -6.82 16.52 23.99
C LYS A 122 -7.02 16.60 22.48
N ILE A 123 -5.98 17.07 21.80
CA ILE A 123 -5.91 17.23 20.35
C ILE A 123 -4.89 16.24 19.78
N GLY A 124 -5.30 15.50 18.75
CA GLY A 124 -4.47 14.53 18.05
C GLY A 124 -3.93 15.03 16.70
N ALA A 125 -2.83 14.41 16.27
CA ALA A 125 -2.27 14.52 14.93
C ALA A 125 -1.68 13.18 14.45
N LEU A 126 -1.43 13.08 13.14
CA LEU A 126 -0.78 11.93 12.49
C LEU A 126 0.43 12.43 11.68
N ALA A 127 1.61 11.89 11.95
CA ALA A 127 2.87 12.37 11.38
C ALA A 127 3.57 11.30 10.54
N ILE A 128 3.44 11.43 9.22
CA ILE A 128 4.03 10.53 8.23
C ILE A 128 5.11 11.28 7.43
N THR A 129 4.68 12.32 6.71
CA THR A 129 5.46 13.11 5.75
C THR A 129 6.70 13.76 6.36
N GLU A 130 7.80 13.73 5.60
CA GLU A 130 9.10 14.33 5.96
C GLU A 130 9.57 15.29 4.86
N PRO A 131 10.60 16.13 5.09
CA PRO A 131 11.08 17.08 4.08
C PRO A 131 11.38 16.48 2.70
N ASN A 132 11.89 15.25 2.65
CA ASN A 132 12.24 14.54 1.42
C ASN A 132 11.32 13.35 1.12
N VAL A 133 10.22 13.19 1.87
CA VAL A 133 9.39 11.99 1.89
C VAL A 133 7.92 12.42 1.89
N GLY A 134 7.26 12.29 0.75
CA GLY A 134 5.84 12.64 0.57
C GLY A 134 5.06 11.45 0.02
N SER A 135 4.88 11.41 -1.30
CA SER A 135 4.24 10.30 -1.99
C SER A 135 4.94 8.95 -1.73
N ASP A 136 6.27 8.95 -1.66
CA ASP A 136 7.08 7.79 -1.28
C ASP A 136 7.19 7.66 0.22
N THR A 137 6.11 7.26 0.88
CA THR A 137 6.11 7.08 2.34
C THR A 137 7.06 5.98 2.82
N ALA A 138 7.49 5.08 1.93
CA ALA A 138 8.52 4.08 2.23
C ALA A 138 9.93 4.68 2.22
N GLY A 139 10.15 5.86 1.65
CA GLY A 139 11.43 6.59 1.71
C GLY A 139 11.77 7.21 3.07
N MET A 140 10.99 6.92 4.12
CA MET A 140 11.10 7.49 5.47
C MET A 140 12.51 7.35 6.08
N VAL A 141 13.00 8.43 6.70
CA VAL A 141 14.32 8.47 7.35
C VAL A 141 14.29 8.86 8.83
N THR A 142 13.15 9.28 9.39
CA THR A 142 13.02 9.42 10.86
C THR A 142 13.33 8.07 11.51
N THR A 143 14.19 8.07 12.52
CA THR A 143 14.66 6.85 13.20
C THR A 143 14.13 6.76 14.63
N ALA A 144 13.99 5.54 15.13
CA ALA A 144 13.71 5.22 16.53
C ALA A 144 14.69 4.14 16.99
N LYS A 145 15.66 4.49 17.83
CA LYS A 145 16.67 3.55 18.35
C LYS A 145 16.35 3.13 19.77
N TRP A 146 16.36 1.83 20.05
CA TRP A 146 16.20 1.33 21.42
C TRP A 146 17.40 1.71 22.31
N ASP A 147 17.14 2.32 23.47
CA ASP A 147 18.10 2.52 24.55
C ASP A 147 17.76 1.57 25.71
N PRO A 148 18.57 0.52 25.94
CA PRO A 148 18.31 -0.45 26.99
C PRO A 148 18.55 0.10 28.40
N ASN A 149 19.29 1.21 28.56
CA ASN A 149 19.59 1.75 29.89
C ASN A 149 18.39 2.49 30.48
N ASP A 150 17.63 3.18 29.62
CA ASP A 150 16.47 3.97 29.99
C ASP A 150 15.14 3.28 29.63
N GLU A 151 15.20 2.04 29.12
CA GLU A 151 14.06 1.26 28.60
C GLU A 151 13.13 2.05 27.68
N CYS A 152 13.71 2.86 26.79
CA CYS A 152 12.98 3.75 25.92
C CYS A 152 13.50 3.73 24.47
N TRP A 153 12.69 4.24 23.55
CA TRP A 153 13.07 4.54 22.18
C TRP A 153 13.54 5.99 22.08
N ILE A 154 14.66 6.22 21.40
CA ILE A 154 15.19 7.54 21.10
C ILE A 154 14.83 7.88 19.67
N LEU A 155 13.90 8.82 19.48
CA LEU A 155 13.45 9.27 18.17
C LEU A 155 14.25 10.47 17.69
N ASN A 156 14.69 10.42 16.42
CA ASN A 156 15.39 11.49 15.74
C ASN A 156 14.90 11.65 14.30
N GLY A 157 14.55 12.87 13.90
CA GLY A 157 14.11 13.17 12.54
C GLY A 157 13.29 14.46 12.44
N GLU A 158 12.65 14.65 11.30
CA GLU A 158 11.79 15.81 11.03
C GLU A 158 10.53 15.38 10.31
N LYS A 159 9.39 15.95 10.70
CA LYS A 159 8.10 15.74 10.05
C LYS A 159 7.56 17.06 9.53
N ARG A 160 6.96 17.05 8.34
CA ARG A 160 6.54 18.26 7.63
C ARG A 160 5.13 18.13 7.09
N TYR A 161 4.42 19.25 7.07
CA TYR A 161 3.02 19.36 6.64
C TYR A 161 2.06 18.58 7.55
N ILE A 162 2.36 18.53 8.84
CA ILE A 162 1.57 17.78 9.81
C ILE A 162 0.44 18.65 10.34
N THR A 163 -0.79 18.24 10.06
CA THR A 163 -2.01 18.88 10.56
C THR A 163 -2.09 18.82 12.07
N ASN A 164 -2.43 19.95 12.69
CA ASN A 164 -2.57 20.16 14.14
C ASN A 164 -1.27 20.04 14.96
N ALA A 165 -0.11 19.73 14.37
CA ALA A 165 1.04 19.31 15.18
C ALA A 165 1.51 20.36 16.21
N SER A 166 1.43 21.66 15.91
CA SER A 166 1.79 22.72 16.87
C SER A 166 0.78 22.93 17.99
N ILE A 167 -0.45 22.43 17.85
CA ILE A 167 -1.53 22.55 18.84
C ILE A 167 -1.93 21.19 19.47
N ALA A 168 -1.38 20.09 18.97
CA ALA A 168 -1.66 18.74 19.42
C ALA A 168 -1.06 18.47 20.81
N ASP A 169 -1.70 17.59 21.57
CA ASP A 169 -1.12 17.00 22.79
C ASP A 169 -0.46 15.65 22.50
N GLN A 170 -0.97 14.95 21.50
CA GLN A 170 -0.52 13.62 21.12
C GLN A 170 -0.39 13.51 19.60
N ILE A 171 0.63 12.80 19.15
CA ILE A 171 0.87 12.57 17.73
C ILE A 171 1.17 11.08 17.53
N VAL A 172 0.47 10.44 16.58
CA VAL A 172 0.88 9.13 16.07
C VAL A 172 1.97 9.38 15.03
N VAL A 173 3.21 8.94 15.29
CA VAL A 173 4.37 9.16 14.45
C VAL A 173 4.96 7.84 13.96
N PHE A 174 5.38 7.81 12.70
CA PHE A 174 6.07 6.66 12.11
C PHE A 174 7.57 6.92 12.04
N ALA A 175 8.37 5.90 12.35
CA ALA A 175 9.82 5.95 12.35
C ALA A 175 10.43 4.56 12.06
N ILE A 176 11.66 4.55 11.52
CA ILE A 176 12.44 3.34 11.24
C ILE A 176 13.10 2.84 12.53
N THR A 177 12.72 1.64 12.94
CA THR A 177 13.30 0.93 14.09
C THR A 177 14.39 -0.05 13.69
N ASP A 178 14.34 -0.57 12.46
CA ASP A 178 15.37 -1.44 11.91
C ASP A 178 15.87 -0.88 10.56
N PRO A 179 17.03 -0.20 10.54
CA PRO A 179 17.60 0.35 9.32
C PRO A 179 18.37 -0.69 8.49
N THR A 180 18.46 -1.95 8.93
CA THR A 180 19.19 -3.02 8.22
C THR A 180 18.34 -3.71 7.16
N VAL A 181 17.02 -3.55 7.24
CA VAL A 181 16.04 -4.04 6.28
C VAL A 181 15.45 -2.87 5.48
N ASP A 182 14.64 -3.19 4.46
CA ASP A 182 13.92 -2.14 3.74
C ASP A 182 12.95 -1.39 4.68
N SER A 183 12.71 -0.12 4.39
CA SER A 183 11.90 0.74 5.27
C SER A 183 10.49 0.23 5.51
N LYS A 184 9.88 -0.55 4.61
CA LYS A 184 8.54 -1.11 4.86
C LYS A 184 8.59 -2.15 5.97
N SER A 185 9.61 -3.00 5.93
CA SER A 185 9.87 -4.04 6.92
C SER A 185 10.48 -3.49 8.22
N GLY A 186 11.14 -2.33 8.18
CA GLY A 186 11.83 -1.73 9.33
C GLY A 186 11.05 -0.63 10.07
N MET A 187 9.84 -0.30 9.64
CA MET A 187 9.04 0.81 10.18
C MET A 187 8.20 0.40 11.38
N SER A 188 8.12 1.27 12.38
CA SER A 188 7.20 1.16 13.53
C SER A 188 6.37 2.43 13.68
N ALA A 189 5.26 2.33 14.42
CA ALA A 189 4.42 3.45 14.81
C ALA A 189 4.56 3.71 16.32
N PHE A 190 4.52 4.99 16.71
CA PHE A 190 4.62 5.43 18.11
C PHE A 190 3.56 6.46 18.41
N ILE A 191 3.06 6.48 19.64
CA ILE A 191 2.31 7.62 20.18
C ILE A 191 3.33 8.50 20.90
N ILE A 192 3.41 9.80 20.60
CA ILE A 192 4.27 10.75 21.32
C ILE A 192 3.44 11.86 21.93
N GLU A 193 3.88 12.42 23.07
CA GLU A 193 3.28 13.62 23.64
C GLU A 193 4.13 14.85 23.29
N THR A 194 3.49 15.93 22.84
CA THR A 194 4.18 17.15 22.37
C THR A 194 4.84 17.94 23.50
N SER A 195 4.51 17.62 24.75
CA SER A 195 5.13 18.20 25.96
C SER A 195 6.49 17.57 26.31
N TRP A 196 6.86 16.46 25.67
CA TRP A 196 8.09 15.74 25.98
C TRP A 196 9.33 16.45 25.44
N ASN A 197 10.40 16.40 26.23
CA ASN A 197 11.68 16.99 25.84
C ASN A 197 12.24 16.31 24.59
N GLY A 198 12.61 17.11 23.59
CA GLY A 198 13.07 16.63 22.28
C GLY A 198 12.04 16.82 21.16
N PHE A 199 10.78 17.16 21.47
CA PHE A 199 9.81 17.65 20.48
C PHE A 199 9.95 19.16 20.32
N LYS A 200 10.08 19.65 19.08
CA LYS A 200 10.17 21.09 18.79
C LYS A 200 9.43 21.47 17.52
N VAL A 201 8.50 22.40 17.65
CA VAL A 201 7.88 23.07 16.49
C VAL A 201 8.92 23.98 15.84
N GLU A 202 9.19 23.76 14.55
CA GLU A 202 10.09 24.61 13.77
C GLU A 202 9.31 25.75 13.10
N LYS A 203 8.16 25.43 12.52
CA LYS A 203 7.34 26.41 11.80
C LYS A 203 5.91 25.93 11.58
N ASP A 204 4.95 26.84 11.69
CA ASP A 204 3.64 26.71 11.04
C ASP A 204 3.65 27.42 9.67
N PHE A 205 3.13 26.75 8.65
CA PHE A 205 3.13 27.26 7.28
C PHE A 205 1.95 28.20 7.03
N ASN A 206 2.18 29.23 6.19
CA ASN A 206 1.11 29.99 5.57
C ASN A 206 0.55 29.19 4.38
N LEU A 207 -0.77 29.15 4.25
CA LEU A 207 -1.46 28.28 3.30
C LEU A 207 -2.23 29.09 2.24
N MET A 208 -2.42 28.49 1.06
CA MET A 208 -3.27 29.06 0.01
C MET A 208 -4.75 29.09 0.44
N GLY A 209 -5.22 27.98 0.99
CA GLY A 209 -6.54 27.79 1.57
C GLY A 209 -6.42 26.88 2.79
N ARG A 210 -7.52 26.70 3.51
CA ARG A 210 -7.59 26.08 4.83
C ARG A 210 -6.67 26.79 5.84
N ASP A 211 -6.57 28.10 5.70
CA ASP A 211 -5.68 29.00 6.44
C ASP A 211 -5.99 29.11 7.95
N GLY A 212 -7.12 28.58 8.40
CA GLY A 212 -7.44 28.40 9.82
C GLY A 212 -6.77 27.17 10.47
N VAL A 213 -6.08 26.34 9.69
CA VAL A 213 -5.44 25.11 10.16
C VAL A 213 -3.97 25.35 10.46
N ARG A 214 -3.48 24.79 11.57
CA ARG A 214 -2.04 24.73 11.85
C ARG A 214 -1.42 23.54 11.12
N ILE A 215 -0.68 23.84 10.06
CA ILE A 215 0.11 22.87 9.30
C ILE A 215 1.57 23.08 9.67
N THR A 216 2.15 22.09 10.31
CA THR A 216 3.39 22.26 11.08
C THR A 216 4.56 21.47 10.48
N HIS A 217 5.75 22.06 10.56
CA HIS A 217 7.03 21.38 10.52
C HIS A 217 7.57 21.31 11.95
N PHE A 218 7.90 20.10 12.41
CA PHE A 218 8.52 19.88 13.70
C PHE A 218 9.72 18.94 13.59
N SER A 219 10.64 19.05 14.55
CA SER A 219 11.80 18.20 14.70
C SER A 219 11.69 17.34 15.97
N LEU A 220 12.29 16.16 15.89
CA LEU A 220 12.49 15.24 17.00
C LEU A 220 14.00 15.14 17.22
N ASN A 221 14.47 15.57 18.39
CA ASN A 221 15.88 15.55 18.75
C ASN A 221 16.08 14.81 20.07
N ASN A 222 16.57 13.58 19.96
CA ASN A 222 16.73 12.65 21.08
C ASN A 222 15.48 12.56 21.96
N LEU A 223 14.32 12.55 21.32
CA LEU A 223 13.04 12.43 22.01
C LEU A 223 12.96 11.03 22.63
N LYS A 224 12.88 10.96 23.97
CA LYS A 224 12.72 9.71 24.70
C LYS A 224 11.25 9.30 24.70
N VAL A 225 10.94 8.15 24.12
CA VAL A 225 9.60 7.58 24.01
C VAL A 225 9.58 6.26 24.79
N PRO A 226 8.77 6.13 25.86
CA PRO A 226 8.68 4.91 26.64
C PRO A 226 8.33 3.68 25.80
N LYS A 227 8.75 2.49 26.23
CA LYS A 227 8.49 1.22 25.52
C LYS A 227 6.99 1.01 25.27
N GLU A 228 6.15 1.35 26.23
CA GLU A 228 4.70 1.23 26.18
C GLU A 228 4.01 2.17 25.18
N ASN A 229 4.76 3.09 24.58
CA ASN A 229 4.25 4.02 23.57
C ASN A 229 4.50 3.55 22.12
N LEU A 230 5.11 2.37 21.93
CA LEU A 230 5.09 1.65 20.67
C LEU A 230 3.64 1.23 20.36
N LEU A 231 3.11 1.66 19.21
CA LEU A 231 1.75 1.34 18.76
C LEU A 231 1.79 0.10 17.87
N GLY A 232 1.06 -0.94 18.27
CA GLY A 232 1.17 -2.26 17.65
C GLY A 232 2.51 -2.95 17.97
N LYS A 233 2.99 -3.79 17.06
CA LYS A 233 4.29 -4.47 17.21
C LYS A 233 5.39 -3.69 16.50
N GLN A 234 6.62 -3.85 16.99
CA GLN A 234 7.81 -3.36 16.30
C GLN A 234 7.84 -3.90 14.86
N ASN A 235 8.28 -3.08 13.93
CA ASN A 235 8.40 -3.41 12.50
C ASN A 235 7.05 -3.64 11.77
N GLN A 236 5.92 -3.29 12.40
CA GLN A 236 4.59 -3.36 11.77
C GLN A 236 4.00 -1.98 11.41
N GLY A 237 4.80 -0.92 11.47
CA GLY A 237 4.38 0.44 11.19
C GLY A 237 3.84 0.62 9.76
N PHE A 238 4.43 -0.04 8.76
CA PHE A 238 3.93 0.05 7.39
C PHE A 238 2.53 -0.56 7.22
N LEU A 239 2.23 -1.68 7.90
CA LEU A 239 0.90 -2.27 7.92
C LEU A 239 -0.12 -1.32 8.55
N ILE A 240 0.23 -0.74 9.71
CA ILE A 240 -0.61 0.25 10.39
C ILE A 240 -0.87 1.42 9.43
N LEU A 241 0.18 1.97 8.82
CA LEU A 241 0.07 3.06 7.87
C LEU A 241 -0.92 2.74 6.73
N MET A 242 -0.76 1.59 6.06
CA MET A 242 -1.61 1.23 4.93
C MET A 242 -3.08 1.07 5.30
N ASN A 243 -3.39 0.49 6.47
CA ASN A 243 -4.77 0.26 6.90
C ASN A 243 -5.52 1.55 7.27
N GLU A 244 -4.79 2.61 7.59
CA GLU A 244 -5.36 3.92 7.95
C GLU A 244 -5.69 4.77 6.72
N LEU A 245 -4.92 4.64 5.64
CA LEU A 245 -5.08 5.47 4.43
C LEU A 245 -6.48 5.36 3.81
N ASP A 246 -7.13 4.20 3.87
CA ASP A 246 -8.47 4.04 3.30
C ASP A 246 -9.52 4.86 4.06
N SER A 247 -9.40 4.94 5.38
CA SER A 247 -10.31 5.75 6.20
C SER A 247 -10.02 7.25 6.00
N GLU A 248 -8.75 7.63 5.91
CA GLU A 248 -8.34 9.00 5.56
C GLU A 248 -8.91 9.43 4.20
N ARG A 249 -8.75 8.60 3.16
CA ARG A 249 -9.20 8.91 1.79
C ARG A 249 -10.71 9.19 1.73
N ILE A 250 -11.52 8.34 2.35
CA ILE A 250 -12.97 8.52 2.38
C ILE A 250 -13.36 9.74 3.23
N GLY A 251 -12.63 10.01 4.32
CA GLY A 251 -12.76 11.24 5.10
C GLY A 251 -12.56 12.49 4.24
N ILE A 252 -11.49 12.54 3.46
CA ILE A 252 -11.22 13.65 2.52
C ILE A 252 -12.28 13.74 1.43
N ALA A 253 -12.86 12.62 0.97
CA ALA A 253 -13.98 12.65 0.03
C ALA A 253 -15.21 13.35 0.64
N ALA A 254 -15.50 13.11 1.92
CA ALA A 254 -16.57 13.80 2.65
C ALA A 254 -16.30 15.30 2.81
N GLU A 255 -15.05 15.68 3.11
CA GLU A 255 -14.63 17.08 3.12
C GLU A 255 -14.84 17.74 1.75
N ALA A 256 -14.39 17.10 0.68
CA ALA A 256 -14.52 17.63 -0.67
C ALA A 256 -15.99 17.84 -1.07
N LEU A 257 -16.89 16.92 -0.66
CA LEU A 257 -18.34 17.02 -0.81
C LEU A 257 -18.93 18.23 -0.08
N GLY A 258 -18.55 18.45 1.17
CA GLY A 258 -18.98 19.63 1.92
C GLY A 258 -18.46 20.92 1.25
N CYS A 259 -17.17 20.96 0.95
CA CYS A 259 -16.48 22.11 0.35
C CYS A 259 -17.12 22.57 -0.97
N MET A 260 -17.68 21.67 -1.78
CA MET A 260 -18.36 22.06 -3.04
C MET A 260 -19.86 22.32 -2.90
N ARG A 261 -20.49 21.88 -1.80
CA ARG A 261 -21.94 21.99 -1.60
C ARG A 261 -22.38 23.45 -1.46
N THR A 262 -21.73 24.21 -0.59
CA THR A 262 -22.07 25.62 -0.37
C THR A 262 -21.83 26.48 -1.62
N PRO A 263 -20.69 26.35 -2.34
CA PRO A 263 -20.53 27.00 -3.63
C PRO A 263 -21.63 26.69 -4.63
N PHE A 264 -22.04 25.42 -4.75
CA PHE A 264 -23.16 25.02 -5.60
C PHE A 264 -24.47 25.71 -5.19
N GLU A 265 -24.82 25.67 -3.90
CA GLU A 265 -26.06 26.29 -3.38
C GLU A 265 -26.08 27.81 -3.63
N ILE A 266 -24.95 28.51 -3.40
CA ILE A 266 -24.80 29.93 -3.69
C ILE A 266 -24.98 30.19 -5.19
N ALA A 267 -24.31 29.42 -6.05
CA ALA A 267 -24.39 29.60 -7.50
C ALA A 267 -25.81 29.40 -8.03
N VAL A 268 -26.53 28.39 -7.50
CA VAL A 268 -27.94 28.14 -7.84
C VAL A 268 -28.80 29.34 -7.45
N ALA A 269 -28.74 29.78 -6.19
CA ALA A 269 -29.53 30.91 -5.69
C ALA A 269 -29.22 32.20 -6.48
N TYR A 270 -27.94 32.55 -6.60
CA TYR A 270 -27.49 33.73 -7.36
C TYR A 270 -27.96 33.70 -8.81
N SER A 271 -27.91 32.53 -9.47
CA SER A 271 -28.34 32.42 -10.87
C SER A 271 -29.85 32.65 -11.08
N GLN A 272 -30.67 32.40 -10.06
CA GLN A 272 -32.11 32.62 -10.10
C GLN A 272 -32.49 34.07 -9.82
N GLU A 273 -31.67 34.78 -9.04
CA GLU A 273 -31.93 36.17 -8.64
C GLU A 273 -31.28 37.18 -9.58
N ARG A 274 -30.06 36.91 -10.06
CA ARG A 274 -29.31 37.86 -10.89
C ARG A 274 -29.88 37.94 -12.30
N GLU A 275 -30.21 39.14 -12.74
CA GLU A 275 -30.68 39.38 -14.11
C GLU A 275 -29.59 40.00 -15.00
N GLN A 276 -29.49 39.50 -16.24
CA GLN A 276 -28.74 40.11 -17.35
C GLN A 276 -29.51 39.91 -18.65
N PHE A 277 -29.37 40.85 -19.60
CA PHE A 277 -30.14 40.84 -20.85
C PHE A 277 -31.66 40.67 -20.63
N GLY A 278 -32.19 41.27 -19.55
CA GLY A 278 -33.62 41.31 -19.24
C GLY A 278 -34.24 40.03 -18.67
N ARG A 279 -33.44 39.07 -18.19
CA ARG A 279 -33.95 37.85 -17.52
C ARG A 279 -32.95 37.28 -16.51
N PRO A 280 -33.40 36.42 -15.58
CA PRO A 280 -32.50 35.68 -14.68
C PRO A 280 -31.44 34.90 -15.45
N ILE A 281 -30.20 34.90 -14.95
CA ILE A 281 -29.08 34.25 -15.66
C ILE A 281 -29.23 32.72 -15.72
N SER A 282 -30.00 32.12 -14.82
CA SER A 282 -30.44 30.71 -14.87
C SER A 282 -31.21 30.34 -16.14
N ARG A 283 -31.68 31.31 -16.94
CA ARG A 283 -32.35 31.08 -18.23
C ARG A 283 -31.39 31.02 -19.42
N PHE A 284 -30.08 31.17 -19.23
CA PHE A 284 -29.07 30.94 -20.27
C PHE A 284 -28.51 29.53 -20.16
N GLU A 285 -28.48 28.80 -21.27
CA GLU A 285 -27.99 27.42 -21.33
C GLU A 285 -26.55 27.28 -20.79
N GLY A 286 -25.67 28.24 -21.10
CA GLY A 286 -24.30 28.24 -20.59
C GLY A 286 -24.18 28.32 -19.05
N VAL A 287 -25.21 28.80 -18.36
CA VAL A 287 -25.29 28.84 -16.88
C VAL A 287 -26.04 27.62 -16.35
N SER A 288 -27.22 27.30 -16.92
CA SER A 288 -28.04 26.19 -16.43
C SER A 288 -27.39 24.82 -16.65
N PHE A 289 -26.59 24.64 -17.71
CA PHE A 289 -25.82 23.41 -17.91
C PHE A 289 -24.73 23.23 -16.86
N LYS A 290 -24.05 24.31 -16.44
CA LYS A 290 -23.07 24.22 -15.33
C LYS A 290 -23.74 23.77 -14.03
N VAL A 291 -24.94 24.27 -13.74
CA VAL A 291 -25.72 23.82 -12.59
C VAL A 291 -26.05 22.33 -12.69
N ALA A 292 -26.46 21.85 -13.86
CA ALA A 292 -26.71 20.43 -14.09
C ALA A 292 -25.43 19.58 -13.90
N ASP A 293 -24.31 20.00 -14.47
CA ASP A 293 -23.03 19.30 -14.36
C ASP A 293 -22.54 19.22 -12.90
N MET A 294 -22.61 20.31 -12.16
CA MET A 294 -22.28 20.33 -10.73
C MET A 294 -23.16 19.33 -9.95
N ALA A 295 -24.47 19.30 -10.21
CA ALA A 295 -25.39 18.39 -9.53
C ALA A 295 -25.08 16.91 -9.85
N VAL A 296 -24.77 16.58 -11.10
CA VAL A 296 -24.38 15.22 -11.52
C VAL A 296 -23.11 14.79 -10.78
N LYS A 297 -22.08 15.63 -10.79
CA LYS A 297 -20.78 15.30 -10.20
C LYS A 297 -20.87 15.19 -8.68
N MET A 298 -21.60 16.09 -8.02
CA MET A 298 -21.86 16.00 -6.58
C MET A 298 -22.58 14.70 -6.20
N ARG A 299 -23.58 14.28 -7.01
CA ARG A 299 -24.29 13.03 -6.78
C ARG A 299 -23.36 11.82 -6.94
N ALA A 300 -22.56 11.79 -8.00
CA ALA A 300 -21.60 10.72 -8.24
C ALA A 300 -20.56 10.61 -7.11
N ALA A 301 -19.96 11.73 -6.70
CA ALA A 301 -19.00 11.77 -5.60
C ALA A 301 -19.59 11.21 -4.29
N ARG A 302 -20.85 11.58 -3.97
CA ARG A 302 -21.54 11.07 -2.79
C ARG A 302 -21.75 9.56 -2.85
N LEU A 303 -22.17 9.02 -3.99
CA LEU A 303 -22.38 7.58 -4.15
C LEU A 303 -21.07 6.79 -4.00
N LEU A 304 -19.98 7.27 -4.60
CA LEU A 304 -18.65 6.65 -4.50
C LEU A 304 -18.16 6.63 -3.05
N MET A 305 -18.21 7.77 -2.36
CA MET A 305 -17.85 7.87 -0.93
C MET A 305 -18.70 6.91 -0.08
N MET A 306 -20.01 6.90 -0.29
CA MET A 306 -20.91 6.07 0.50
C MET A 306 -20.67 4.59 0.28
N SER A 307 -20.42 4.16 -0.96
CA SER A 307 -20.09 2.78 -1.28
C SER A 307 -18.86 2.31 -0.50
N ALA A 308 -17.75 3.05 -0.57
CA ALA A 308 -16.52 2.73 0.16
C ALA A 308 -16.75 2.73 1.69
N ALA A 309 -17.51 3.70 2.22
CA ALA A 309 -17.82 3.77 3.64
C ALA A 309 -18.64 2.57 4.13
N ARG A 310 -19.60 2.08 3.34
CA ARG A 310 -20.37 0.87 3.66
C ARG A 310 -19.52 -0.39 3.60
N MET A 311 -18.49 -0.43 2.76
CA MET A 311 -17.54 -1.55 2.72
C MET A 311 -16.70 -1.59 3.99
N ILE A 312 -16.15 -0.45 4.45
CA ILE A 312 -15.45 -0.37 5.74
C ILE A 312 -16.33 -0.85 6.90
N GLN A 313 -17.61 -0.43 6.93
CA GLN A 313 -18.55 -0.86 7.98
C GLN A 313 -18.82 -2.36 8.01
N LYS A 314 -18.58 -3.06 6.90
CA LYS A 314 -18.77 -4.50 6.75
C LYS A 314 -17.44 -5.27 6.78
N ASP A 315 -16.34 -4.59 7.13
CA ASP A 315 -14.97 -5.13 7.10
C ASP A 315 -14.58 -5.71 5.73
N ILE A 316 -15.12 -5.13 4.66
CA ILE A 316 -14.78 -5.49 3.28
C ILE A 316 -13.60 -4.61 2.83
N PRO A 317 -12.49 -5.20 2.33
CA PRO A 317 -11.39 -4.43 1.76
C PRO A 317 -11.88 -3.50 0.67
N CYS A 318 -11.51 -2.21 0.75
CA CYS A 318 -12.07 -1.18 -0.13
C CYS A 318 -11.02 -0.19 -0.64
N THR A 319 -9.75 -0.58 -0.72
CA THR A 319 -8.65 0.32 -1.10
C THR A 319 -8.90 0.97 -2.45
N LYS A 320 -9.36 0.20 -3.44
CA LYS A 320 -9.74 0.70 -4.76
C LYS A 320 -10.88 1.72 -4.67
N GLU A 321 -11.98 1.37 -4.00
CA GLU A 321 -13.19 2.18 -3.89
C GLU A 321 -12.93 3.47 -3.09
N ALA A 322 -12.17 3.40 -2.00
CA ALA A 322 -11.75 4.55 -1.21
C ALA A 322 -10.90 5.52 -2.04
N THR A 323 -9.98 4.97 -2.85
CA THR A 323 -9.10 5.74 -3.73
C THR A 323 -9.88 6.40 -4.87
N ILE A 324 -10.82 5.68 -5.50
CA ILE A 324 -11.74 6.24 -6.52
C ILE A 324 -12.57 7.38 -5.92
N ALA A 325 -13.16 7.16 -4.74
CA ALA A 325 -13.99 8.16 -4.08
C ALA A 325 -13.22 9.45 -3.79
N LYS A 326 -12.00 9.33 -3.22
CA LYS A 326 -11.17 10.50 -2.90
C LYS A 326 -10.70 11.23 -4.15
N LEU A 327 -10.22 10.50 -5.17
CA LEU A 327 -9.77 11.09 -6.43
C LEU A 327 -10.91 11.90 -7.07
N TYR A 328 -12.05 11.25 -7.29
CA TYR A 328 -13.18 11.87 -7.97
C TYR A 328 -13.74 13.06 -7.18
N ALA A 329 -14.00 12.88 -5.88
CA ALA A 329 -14.58 13.94 -5.06
C ALA A 329 -13.66 15.17 -4.96
N SER A 330 -12.34 14.97 -4.81
CA SER A 330 -11.40 16.08 -4.68
C SER A 330 -11.25 16.91 -5.96
N GLU A 331 -11.13 16.27 -7.12
CA GLU A 331 -11.03 16.99 -8.41
C GLU A 331 -12.33 17.71 -8.77
N VAL A 332 -13.47 17.03 -8.58
CA VAL A 332 -14.79 17.64 -8.80
C VAL A 332 -15.02 18.80 -7.85
N SER A 333 -14.53 18.74 -6.61
CA SER A 333 -14.72 19.83 -5.64
C SER A 333 -14.07 21.12 -6.14
N VAL A 334 -12.84 21.03 -6.68
CA VAL A 334 -12.16 22.17 -7.32
C VAL A 334 -12.97 22.71 -8.50
N GLU A 335 -13.44 21.82 -9.37
CA GLU A 335 -14.20 22.19 -10.55
C GLU A 335 -15.54 22.85 -10.22
N CYS A 336 -16.29 22.32 -9.26
CA CYS A 336 -17.56 22.89 -8.80
C CYS A 336 -17.35 24.27 -8.15
N CYS A 337 -16.28 24.44 -7.36
CA CYS A 337 -15.96 25.75 -6.78
C CYS A 337 -15.63 26.78 -7.88
N ASP A 338 -14.85 26.38 -8.90
CA ASP A 338 -14.53 27.24 -10.05
C ASP A 338 -15.79 27.63 -10.84
N MET A 339 -16.65 26.65 -11.14
CA MET A 339 -17.93 26.89 -11.83
C MET A 339 -18.83 27.83 -11.03
N ALA A 340 -18.86 27.71 -9.70
CA ALA A 340 -19.65 28.59 -8.84
C ALA A 340 -19.15 30.04 -8.88
N ILE A 341 -17.83 30.26 -8.84
CA ILE A 341 -17.22 31.58 -9.05
C ILE A 341 -17.63 32.11 -10.42
N GLN A 342 -17.50 31.30 -11.47
CA GLN A 342 -17.80 31.71 -12.84
C GLN A 342 -19.28 32.09 -13.04
N ILE A 343 -20.22 31.37 -12.39
CA ILE A 343 -21.66 31.69 -12.42
C ILE A 343 -21.95 33.02 -11.70
N CYS A 344 -21.25 33.28 -10.59
CA CYS A 344 -21.41 34.52 -9.82
C CYS A 344 -20.65 35.71 -10.42
N GLY A 345 -19.77 35.47 -11.39
CA GLY A 345 -18.97 36.48 -12.06
C GLY A 345 -18.15 37.31 -11.06
N GLY A 346 -18.16 38.64 -11.20
CA GLY A 346 -17.41 39.52 -10.30
C GLY A 346 -17.77 39.36 -8.81
N ALA A 347 -19.02 38.99 -8.49
CA ALA A 347 -19.45 38.77 -7.12
C ALA A 347 -18.85 37.49 -6.50
N GLY A 348 -18.44 36.53 -7.32
CA GLY A 348 -17.76 35.32 -6.85
C GLY A 348 -16.25 35.48 -6.68
N TYR A 349 -15.66 36.54 -7.22
CA TYR A 349 -14.21 36.79 -7.14
C TYR A 349 -13.82 37.70 -5.97
N VAL A 350 -14.72 38.59 -5.54
CA VAL A 350 -14.51 39.48 -4.40
C VAL A 350 -14.93 38.82 -3.09
N THR A 351 -14.28 39.21 -2.00
CA THR A 351 -14.52 38.64 -0.66
C THR A 351 -15.74 39.22 0.05
N ASP A 352 -16.32 40.31 -0.47
CA ASP A 352 -17.36 41.10 0.20
C ASP A 352 -18.75 40.45 0.21
N PHE A 353 -19.06 39.57 -0.75
CA PHE A 353 -20.42 39.05 -0.95
C PHE A 353 -20.56 37.57 -0.62
N TYR A 354 -19.70 36.74 -1.21
CA TYR A 354 -19.78 35.29 -1.07
C TYR A 354 -18.38 34.71 -0.84
N PRO A 355 -18.25 33.68 0.02
CA PRO A 355 -16.97 33.05 0.31
C PRO A 355 -16.50 32.07 -0.79
N LEU A 356 -16.90 32.28 -2.05
CA LEU A 356 -16.64 31.34 -3.15
C LEU A 356 -15.15 31.20 -3.44
N GLU A 357 -14.41 32.31 -3.43
CA GLU A 357 -12.96 32.32 -3.61
C GLU A 357 -12.25 31.50 -2.52
N ARG A 358 -12.74 31.58 -1.26
CA ARG A 358 -12.21 30.81 -0.14
C ARG A 358 -12.43 29.31 -0.34
N PHE A 359 -13.64 28.90 -0.70
CA PHE A 359 -13.93 27.49 -0.98
C PHE A 359 -13.08 26.95 -2.15
N TYR A 360 -12.83 27.74 -3.19
CA TYR A 360 -11.93 27.33 -4.28
C TYR A 360 -10.49 27.13 -3.80
N ARG A 361 -9.95 28.06 -3.00
CA ARG A 361 -8.62 27.92 -2.38
C ARG A 361 -8.56 26.69 -1.47
N ASP A 362 -9.60 26.44 -0.67
CA ASP A 362 -9.69 25.32 0.26
C ASP A 362 -9.78 23.96 -0.45
N ALA A 363 -10.54 23.90 -1.56
CA ALA A 363 -10.73 22.69 -2.37
C ALA A 363 -9.41 22.22 -3.00
N ARG A 364 -8.50 23.15 -3.33
CA ARG A 364 -7.23 22.84 -4.02
C ARG A 364 -6.35 21.87 -3.23
N LEU A 365 -6.40 21.88 -1.90
CA LEU A 365 -5.63 20.96 -1.07
C LEU A 365 -6.07 19.50 -1.25
N GLY A 366 -7.35 19.26 -1.56
CA GLY A 366 -7.92 17.93 -1.68
C GLY A 366 -7.26 17.06 -2.75
N THR A 367 -6.67 17.65 -3.78
CA THR A 367 -5.95 16.91 -4.84
C THR A 367 -4.46 16.68 -4.53
N ILE A 368 -4.00 17.12 -3.35
CA ILE A 368 -2.61 17.02 -2.89
C ILE A 368 -2.52 16.17 -1.61
N GLY A 369 -3.21 16.58 -0.54
CA GLY A 369 -3.17 15.92 0.77
C GLY A 369 -3.84 14.54 0.76
N GLY A 370 -3.41 13.63 1.65
CA GLY A 370 -3.92 12.26 1.73
C GLY A 370 -3.64 11.42 0.47
N GLY A 371 -2.57 11.74 -0.26
CA GLY A 371 -2.18 11.16 -1.56
C GLY A 371 -2.61 12.04 -2.74
N THR A 372 -1.65 12.40 -3.60
CA THR A 372 -1.94 13.24 -4.78
C THR A 372 -2.83 12.52 -5.78
N SER A 373 -3.52 13.27 -6.63
CA SER A 373 -4.34 12.70 -7.70
C SER A 373 -3.60 11.65 -8.55
N GLU A 374 -2.30 11.83 -8.80
CA GLU A 374 -1.46 10.90 -9.56
C GLU A 374 -1.24 9.59 -8.80
N ILE A 375 -0.95 9.68 -7.50
CA ILE A 375 -0.79 8.48 -6.65
C ILE A 375 -2.09 7.70 -6.55
N LEU A 376 -3.22 8.39 -6.47
CA LEU A 376 -4.53 7.73 -6.45
C LEU A 376 -4.80 7.02 -7.78
N ARG A 377 -4.49 7.64 -8.93
CA ARG A 377 -4.61 6.99 -10.25
C ARG A 377 -3.73 5.75 -10.35
N PHE A 378 -2.48 5.83 -9.88
CA PHE A 378 -1.58 4.68 -9.81
C PHE A 378 -2.16 3.54 -8.96
N LEU A 379 -2.67 3.85 -7.78
CA LEU A 379 -3.28 2.85 -6.90
C LEU A 379 -4.53 2.21 -7.53
N ILE A 380 -5.39 3.00 -8.16
CA ILE A 380 -6.58 2.47 -8.86
C ILE A 380 -6.16 1.52 -9.97
N GLN A 381 -5.20 1.92 -10.81
CA GLN A 381 -4.69 1.08 -11.89
C GLN A 381 -4.12 -0.23 -11.37
N ARG A 382 -3.33 -0.18 -10.28
CA ARG A 382 -2.79 -1.38 -9.63
C ARG A 382 -3.88 -2.32 -9.15
N GLU A 383 -4.89 -1.83 -8.43
CA GLU A 383 -5.97 -2.66 -7.91
C GLU A 383 -6.82 -3.29 -9.04
N VAL A 384 -7.08 -2.54 -10.11
CA VAL A 384 -7.81 -3.05 -11.29
C VAL A 384 -7.08 -4.22 -11.94
N TYR A 385 -5.74 -4.16 -12.08
CA TYR A 385 -4.98 -5.27 -12.64
C TYR A 385 -4.95 -6.48 -11.72
N ILE A 386 -4.89 -6.29 -10.40
CA ILE A 386 -4.99 -7.39 -9.41
C ILE A 386 -6.35 -8.10 -9.57
N GLU A 387 -7.44 -7.35 -9.68
CA GLU A 387 -8.78 -7.91 -9.85
C GLU A 387 -8.93 -8.70 -11.14
N SER A 388 -8.46 -8.18 -12.28
CA SER A 388 -8.54 -8.89 -13.56
C SER A 388 -7.82 -10.25 -13.54
N ARG A 389 -6.74 -10.37 -12.76
CA ARG A 389 -6.00 -11.63 -12.60
C ARG A 389 -6.76 -12.60 -11.69
N ARG A 390 -7.39 -12.11 -10.61
CA ARG A 390 -8.24 -12.94 -9.73
C ARG A 390 -9.42 -13.53 -10.47
N ASP A 391 -10.10 -12.76 -11.32
CA ASP A 391 -11.24 -13.27 -12.11
C ASP A 391 -10.79 -14.37 -13.08
N SER A 392 -9.61 -14.19 -13.68
CA SER A 392 -8.98 -15.21 -14.55
C SER A 392 -8.65 -16.48 -13.76
N SER A 393 -8.10 -16.35 -12.53
CA SER A 393 -7.82 -17.48 -11.64
C SER A 393 -9.09 -18.18 -11.14
N ALA A 394 -10.16 -17.43 -10.84
CA ALA A 394 -11.44 -17.98 -10.40
C ALA A 394 -12.10 -18.80 -11.53
N GLN A 395 -11.99 -18.33 -12.77
CA GLN A 395 -12.45 -19.08 -13.94
C GLN A 395 -11.66 -20.39 -14.10
N ILE A 396 -10.32 -20.35 -13.99
CA ILE A 396 -9.47 -21.54 -14.00
C ILE A 396 -9.85 -22.49 -12.85
N SER A 397 -10.09 -21.97 -11.65
CA SER A 397 -10.46 -22.81 -10.51
C SER A 397 -11.81 -23.50 -10.68
N SER A 398 -12.79 -22.87 -11.33
CA SER A 398 -14.09 -23.51 -11.58
C SER A 398 -13.99 -24.72 -12.50
N GLU A 399 -13.04 -24.73 -13.44
CA GLU A 399 -12.76 -25.90 -14.29
C GLU A 399 -12.03 -27.03 -13.52
N ILE A 400 -11.33 -26.67 -12.44
CA ILE A 400 -10.52 -27.59 -11.65
C ILE A 400 -11.31 -28.21 -10.49
N ASP A 401 -12.32 -27.52 -9.97
CA ASP A 401 -13.22 -28.04 -8.92
C ASP A 401 -13.94 -29.34 -9.33
N ASP A 402 -14.03 -29.61 -10.65
CA ASP A 402 -14.58 -30.83 -11.24
C ASP A 402 -13.61 -32.04 -11.26
N LEU A 403 -12.33 -31.87 -10.88
CA LEU A 403 -11.37 -32.98 -10.78
C LEU A 403 -11.59 -33.84 -9.52
N ASP A 404 -11.44 -35.15 -9.66
CA ASP A 404 -11.48 -36.06 -8.52
C ASP A 404 -10.24 -35.90 -7.61
N PHE A 405 -10.42 -36.18 -6.32
CA PHE A 405 -9.40 -35.95 -5.29
C PHE A 405 -8.13 -36.81 -5.48
N ASP A 406 -8.29 -38.04 -5.96
CA ASP A 406 -7.15 -38.94 -6.22
C ASP A 406 -6.27 -38.40 -7.35
N THR A 407 -6.88 -37.83 -8.39
CA THR A 407 -6.19 -37.16 -9.50
C THR A 407 -5.46 -35.91 -9.03
N MET A 408 -6.04 -35.14 -8.11
CA MET A 408 -5.38 -33.99 -7.50
C MET A 408 -4.16 -34.40 -6.66
N MET A 409 -4.29 -35.45 -5.84
CA MET A 409 -3.20 -35.98 -5.04
C MET A 409 -2.08 -36.55 -5.92
N GLY A 410 -2.41 -37.28 -6.98
CA GLY A 410 -1.44 -37.79 -7.96
C GLY A 410 -0.67 -36.72 -8.73
N ALA A 411 -1.15 -35.47 -8.72
CA ALA A 411 -0.49 -34.34 -9.39
C ALA A 411 0.53 -33.62 -8.51
N ILE A 412 0.56 -33.86 -7.19
CA ILE A 412 1.46 -33.19 -6.23
C ILE A 412 2.94 -33.23 -6.66
N PRO A 413 3.49 -34.36 -7.15
CA PRO A 413 4.86 -34.41 -7.65
C PRO A 413 5.15 -33.41 -8.79
N ASN A 414 4.16 -33.07 -9.62
CA ASN A 414 4.32 -32.10 -10.71
C ASN A 414 4.40 -30.65 -10.21
N GLY A 415 3.84 -30.39 -9.03
CA GLY A 415 3.93 -29.12 -8.33
C GLY A 415 5.19 -28.94 -7.49
N PHE A 416 6.06 -29.96 -7.44
CA PHE A 416 7.26 -29.98 -6.61
C PHE A 416 8.35 -29.09 -7.17
N ARG A 417 9.11 -28.45 -6.27
CA ARG A 417 10.25 -27.60 -6.55
C ARG A 417 11.54 -28.28 -6.06
N PRO A 418 12.20 -29.11 -6.89
CA PRO A 418 13.42 -29.83 -6.52
C PRO A 418 14.50 -28.94 -5.89
N ASP A 419 14.66 -27.72 -6.43
CA ASP A 419 15.61 -26.70 -5.97
C ASP A 419 15.39 -26.26 -4.52
N ARG A 420 14.19 -26.45 -3.97
CA ARG A 420 13.82 -26.06 -2.60
C ARG A 420 13.93 -27.21 -1.61
N ALA A 421 14.25 -28.42 -2.08
CA ALA A 421 14.33 -29.64 -1.30
C ALA A 421 15.76 -30.14 -1.09
N GLU A 422 16.78 -29.34 -1.41
CA GLU A 422 18.19 -29.71 -1.22
C GLU A 422 18.48 -30.03 0.26
N GLY A 423 19.11 -31.19 0.50
CA GLY A 423 19.40 -31.71 1.84
C GLY A 423 18.19 -32.26 2.60
N VAL A 424 16.99 -32.24 2.01
CA VAL A 424 15.76 -32.76 2.63
C VAL A 424 15.53 -34.19 2.16
N SER A 425 15.58 -35.15 3.08
CA SER A 425 15.08 -36.51 2.87
C SER A 425 14.04 -36.82 3.94
N ALA A 426 12.79 -37.04 3.53
CA ALA A 426 11.68 -37.21 4.44
C ALA A 426 10.57 -38.07 3.84
N VAL A 427 9.92 -38.85 4.70
CA VAL A 427 8.61 -39.46 4.42
C VAL A 427 7.59 -38.67 5.23
N ILE A 428 6.65 -38.05 4.52
CA ILE A 428 5.58 -37.23 5.11
C ILE A 428 4.27 -37.97 4.88
N GLN A 429 3.52 -38.17 5.95
CA GLN A 429 2.26 -38.88 5.91
C GLN A 429 1.10 -37.91 6.01
N PHE A 430 0.18 -37.97 5.05
CA PHE A 430 -1.06 -37.22 5.05
C PHE A 430 -2.23 -38.12 5.42
N SER A 431 -3.08 -37.67 6.33
CA SER A 431 -4.33 -38.36 6.68
C SER A 431 -5.50 -37.43 6.43
N PHE A 432 -6.46 -37.90 5.62
CA PHE A 432 -7.66 -37.16 5.23
C PHE A 432 -8.92 -37.92 5.60
N ASP A 433 -9.92 -37.26 6.21
CA ASP A 433 -11.30 -37.76 6.37
C ASP A 433 -11.45 -39.24 6.77
N ASP A 434 -10.63 -39.72 7.71
CA ASP A 434 -10.56 -41.14 8.16
C ASP A 434 -10.32 -42.17 7.03
N THR A 435 -9.75 -41.74 5.91
CA THR A 435 -9.37 -42.56 4.75
C THR A 435 -7.93 -43.09 4.84
N ASP A 436 -7.58 -44.03 3.95
CA ASP A 436 -6.21 -44.55 3.85
C ASP A 436 -5.19 -43.40 3.68
N PRO A 437 -4.11 -43.38 4.47
CA PRO A 437 -3.12 -42.30 4.41
C PRO A 437 -2.39 -42.24 3.06
N TRP A 438 -1.81 -41.08 2.78
CA TRP A 438 -0.93 -40.87 1.64
C TRP A 438 0.49 -40.61 2.11
N LEU A 439 1.45 -41.25 1.47
CA LEU A 439 2.87 -41.07 1.70
C LEU A 439 3.46 -40.20 0.60
N LEU A 440 4.03 -39.09 1.02
CA LEU A 440 4.87 -38.22 0.22
C LEU A 440 6.32 -38.51 0.56
N THR A 441 7.06 -39.08 -0.38
CA THR A 441 8.48 -39.37 -0.22
C THR A 441 9.28 -38.29 -0.92
N ILE A 442 10.20 -37.66 -0.19
CA ILE A 442 11.19 -36.73 -0.71
C ILE A 442 12.56 -37.38 -0.55
N GLU A 443 13.22 -37.66 -1.68
CA GLU A 443 14.55 -38.26 -1.70
C GLU A 443 15.31 -37.73 -2.91
N ASN A 444 16.58 -37.34 -2.72
CA ASN A 444 17.44 -36.84 -3.80
C ASN A 444 16.84 -35.66 -4.61
N GLN A 445 16.15 -34.74 -3.93
CA GLN A 445 15.42 -33.62 -4.57
C GLN A 445 14.31 -34.07 -5.53
N GLU A 446 13.90 -35.33 -5.47
CA GLU A 446 12.73 -35.84 -6.16
C GLU A 446 11.60 -36.06 -5.16
N CYS A 447 10.38 -36.00 -5.67
CA CYS A 447 9.18 -36.18 -4.88
C CYS A 447 8.29 -37.23 -5.55
N ALA A 448 7.80 -38.17 -4.75
CA ALA A 448 6.82 -39.16 -5.16
C ALA A 448 5.67 -39.20 -4.15
N ILE A 449 4.48 -39.56 -4.63
CA ILE A 449 3.30 -39.71 -3.78
C ILE A 449 2.61 -41.04 -4.04
N GLN A 450 2.17 -41.73 -2.98
CA GLN A 450 1.48 -43.00 -3.07
C GLN A 450 0.50 -43.19 -1.90
N LYS A 451 -0.51 -44.04 -2.08
CA LYS A 451 -1.39 -44.46 -0.97
C LYS A 451 -0.66 -45.46 -0.07
N GLY A 452 -0.76 -45.30 1.24
CA GLY A 452 -0.13 -46.20 2.23
C GLY A 452 0.17 -45.54 3.57
N ASP A 453 0.66 -46.35 4.50
CA ASP A 453 1.01 -45.94 5.86
C ASP A 453 2.51 -46.17 6.11
N SER A 454 3.11 -45.34 6.98
CA SER A 454 4.51 -45.44 7.37
C SER A 454 4.61 -45.67 8.87
N GLU A 455 5.39 -46.66 9.29
CA GLU A 455 5.62 -46.91 10.73
C GLU A 455 6.45 -45.82 11.41
N ASN A 456 7.17 -44.97 10.66
CA ASN A 456 8.02 -43.89 11.18
C ASN A 456 8.08 -42.67 10.24
N PRO A 457 6.99 -41.89 10.06
CA PRO A 457 7.00 -40.69 9.25
C PRO A 457 7.78 -39.57 9.96
N LYS A 458 8.52 -38.75 9.20
CA LYS A 458 9.20 -37.57 9.75
C LYS A 458 8.22 -36.43 10.08
N MET A 459 7.04 -36.43 9.45
CA MET A 459 5.99 -35.45 9.68
C MET A 459 4.63 -36.06 9.34
N ASN A 460 3.66 -35.85 10.22
CA ASN A 460 2.27 -36.21 9.99
C ASN A 460 1.44 -34.95 9.73
N VAL A 461 0.71 -34.93 8.62
CA VAL A 461 -0.19 -33.83 8.23
C VAL A 461 -1.62 -34.35 8.24
N LYS A 462 -2.47 -33.79 9.09
CA LYS A 462 -3.90 -34.13 9.19
C LYS A 462 -4.74 -32.96 8.72
N THR A 463 -5.67 -33.19 7.79
CA THR A 463 -6.59 -32.18 7.26
C THR A 463 -7.79 -32.86 6.61
N ASP A 464 -8.88 -32.16 6.34
CA ASP A 464 -9.97 -32.66 5.49
C ASP A 464 -9.67 -32.43 4.00
N SER A 465 -10.29 -33.24 3.13
CA SER A 465 -10.05 -33.21 1.67
C SER A 465 -10.50 -31.90 1.02
N ALA A 466 -11.53 -31.24 1.57
CA ALA A 466 -12.05 -29.98 1.04
C ALA A 466 -11.10 -28.81 1.34
N THR A 467 -10.61 -28.71 2.57
CA THR A 467 -9.57 -27.76 2.98
C THR A 467 -8.31 -27.95 2.14
N TRP A 468 -7.87 -29.20 1.93
CA TRP A 468 -6.68 -29.48 1.12
C TRP A 468 -6.86 -29.07 -0.34
N ARG A 469 -8.04 -29.33 -0.92
CA ARG A 469 -8.40 -28.91 -2.28
C ARG A 469 -8.32 -27.39 -2.44
N GLU A 470 -8.87 -26.64 -1.50
CA GLU A 470 -8.84 -25.17 -1.52
C GLU A 470 -7.41 -24.62 -1.42
N ILE A 471 -6.52 -25.31 -0.69
CA ILE A 471 -5.09 -24.97 -0.62
C ILE A 471 -4.39 -25.23 -1.97
N LEU A 472 -4.59 -26.40 -2.57
CA LEU A 472 -4.00 -26.73 -3.87
C LEU A 472 -4.45 -25.79 -4.99
N LEU A 473 -5.67 -25.26 -4.89
CA LEU A 473 -6.25 -24.29 -5.81
C LEU A 473 -5.79 -22.85 -5.57
N GLY A 474 -5.04 -22.59 -4.50
CA GLY A 474 -4.66 -21.23 -4.08
C GLY A 474 -5.83 -20.39 -3.59
N LYS A 475 -7.00 -20.99 -3.32
CA LYS A 475 -8.18 -20.33 -2.75
C LYS A 475 -8.08 -20.15 -1.23
N LEU A 476 -7.28 -21.00 -0.57
CA LEU A 476 -6.97 -20.90 0.84
C LEU A 476 -5.46 -20.90 1.04
N ASP A 477 -4.94 -19.90 1.74
CA ASP A 477 -3.52 -19.85 2.08
C ASP A 477 -3.16 -20.99 3.06
N ALA A 478 -2.09 -21.73 2.76
CA ALA A 478 -1.66 -22.88 3.55
C ALA A 478 -1.26 -22.49 4.98
N MET A 479 -0.65 -21.31 5.19
CA MET A 479 -0.32 -20.84 6.54
C MET A 479 -1.57 -20.44 7.32
N GLN A 480 -2.55 -19.81 6.66
CA GLN A 480 -3.84 -19.50 7.27
C GLN A 480 -4.62 -20.76 7.67
N ALA A 481 -4.57 -21.82 6.86
CA ALA A 481 -5.18 -23.11 7.19
C ALA A 481 -4.52 -23.77 8.42
N MET A 482 -3.20 -23.67 8.54
CA MET A 482 -2.48 -24.14 9.74
C MET A 482 -2.81 -23.32 10.99
N MET A 483 -2.84 -21.98 10.88
CA MET A 483 -3.15 -21.09 12.01
C MET A 483 -4.61 -21.21 12.52
N THR A 484 -5.51 -21.71 11.69
CA THR A 484 -6.93 -21.92 12.03
C THR A 484 -7.23 -23.36 12.41
N GLU A 485 -6.20 -24.18 12.65
CA GLU A 485 -6.27 -25.60 13.03
C GLU A 485 -7.00 -26.47 12.00
N LYS A 486 -7.15 -26.00 10.77
CA LYS A 486 -7.73 -26.78 9.65
C LYS A 486 -6.73 -27.75 9.05
N VAL A 487 -5.44 -27.42 9.12
CA VAL A 487 -4.32 -28.32 8.81
C VAL A 487 -3.48 -28.48 10.08
N VAL A 488 -3.41 -29.69 10.62
CA VAL A 488 -2.64 -30.00 11.82
C VAL A 488 -1.38 -30.74 11.39
N ILE A 489 -0.22 -30.18 11.73
CA ILE A 489 1.08 -30.79 11.45
C ILE A 489 1.73 -31.23 12.77
N ASP A 490 2.12 -32.50 12.84
CA ASP A 490 2.80 -33.11 13.97
C ASP A 490 4.20 -33.57 13.53
N THR A 491 5.23 -32.85 13.98
CA THR A 491 6.64 -33.14 13.69
C THR A 491 7.55 -32.52 14.74
N ASP A 492 8.63 -33.24 15.09
CA ASP A 492 9.73 -32.75 15.93
C ASP A 492 10.83 -32.05 15.10
N ASP A 493 10.72 -32.04 13.76
CA ASP A 493 11.68 -31.47 12.82
C ASP A 493 11.20 -30.09 12.32
N MET A 494 11.51 -29.05 13.10
CA MET A 494 11.11 -27.67 12.81
C MET A 494 11.71 -27.10 11.52
N GLU A 495 12.85 -27.63 11.08
CA GLU A 495 13.49 -27.21 9.84
C GLU A 495 12.73 -27.74 8.62
N LEU A 496 12.31 -29.01 8.68
CA LEU A 496 11.44 -29.63 7.68
C LEU A 496 10.10 -28.89 7.57
N LEU A 497 9.48 -28.54 8.70
CA LEU A 497 8.23 -27.78 8.74
C LEU A 497 8.34 -26.43 8.00
N MET A 498 9.41 -25.67 8.26
CA MET A 498 9.67 -24.36 7.64
C MET A 498 9.92 -24.46 6.12
N LYS A 499 10.47 -25.60 5.65
CA LYS A 499 10.77 -25.85 4.24
C LYS A 499 9.56 -26.42 3.48
N PHE A 500 8.68 -27.17 4.14
CA PHE A 500 7.57 -27.90 3.53
C PHE A 500 6.69 -27.06 2.59
N ALA A 501 6.22 -25.90 3.04
CA ALA A 501 5.35 -25.05 2.22
C ALA A 501 6.07 -24.40 1.02
N ARG A 502 7.41 -24.34 1.03
CA ARG A 502 8.20 -23.72 -0.05
C ARG A 502 8.57 -24.72 -1.15
N MET A 503 8.43 -26.01 -0.88
CA MET A 503 8.74 -27.09 -1.82
C MET A 503 7.62 -27.33 -2.85
N PHE A 504 6.44 -26.74 -2.67
CA PHE A 504 5.29 -26.94 -3.55
C PHE A 504 4.76 -25.61 -4.12
N ARG A 505 4.18 -25.67 -5.33
CA ARG A 505 3.45 -24.56 -5.95
C ARG A 505 1.96 -24.66 -5.61
N PHE A 506 1.45 -24.09 -4.52
CA PHE A 506 0.03 -24.24 -4.14
C PHE A 506 -0.95 -23.42 -4.99
N THR A 507 -1.01 -23.72 -6.28
CA THR A 507 -1.73 -22.94 -7.29
C THR A 507 -2.24 -23.88 -8.40
N PRO A 508 -3.19 -23.42 -9.26
CA PRO A 508 -3.72 -24.21 -10.38
C PRO A 508 -2.67 -24.87 -11.29
N GLU A 509 -1.44 -24.37 -11.31
CA GLU A 509 -0.29 -24.89 -12.05
C GLU A 509 0.10 -26.33 -11.64
N ILE A 510 -0.11 -26.79 -10.39
CA ILE A 510 0.09 -28.23 -10.03
C ILE A 510 -0.76 -29.12 -10.94
N LEU A 511 -1.94 -28.61 -11.30
CA LEU A 511 -2.98 -29.35 -11.98
C LEU A 511 -2.86 -29.23 -13.52
N GLN A 512 -1.97 -28.35 -14.02
CA GLN A 512 -1.62 -28.29 -15.44
C GLN A 512 -0.81 -29.53 -15.92
N GLY A 513 -0.20 -30.27 -14.99
CA GLY A 513 0.44 -31.57 -15.26
C GLY A 513 -0.53 -32.75 -15.34
N VAL A 514 -1.81 -32.55 -15.00
CA VAL A 514 -2.86 -33.56 -15.13
C VAL A 514 -3.33 -33.58 -16.59
N PRO A 515 -3.38 -34.75 -17.26
CA PRO A 515 -3.95 -34.83 -18.60
C PRO A 515 -5.40 -34.33 -18.57
N LYS A 516 -5.69 -33.22 -19.26
CA LYS A 516 -7.08 -32.83 -19.53
C LYS A 516 -7.78 -33.99 -20.28
N PRO A 517 -9.07 -34.28 -20.02
CA PRO A 517 -9.85 -35.19 -20.86
C PRO A 517 -9.66 -34.81 -22.33
N ALA A 518 -9.31 -35.81 -23.15
CA ALA A 518 -8.63 -35.58 -24.41
C ALA A 518 -9.38 -34.67 -25.40
N GLU A 519 -8.78 -33.53 -25.73
CA GLU A 519 -9.00 -32.84 -27.01
C GLU A 519 -7.67 -32.69 -27.78
N LYS A 520 -7.77 -32.88 -29.10
CA LYS A 520 -6.68 -33.15 -30.05
C LYS A 520 -5.71 -31.97 -30.21
N LYS A 521 -4.41 -32.26 -30.10
CA LYS A 521 -3.29 -31.34 -30.39
C LYS A 521 -3.11 -31.09 -31.90
N PRO A 522 -2.68 -29.88 -32.28
CA PRO A 522 -1.74 -29.66 -33.36
C PRO A 522 -0.32 -29.37 -32.83
N GLU A 523 0.64 -29.52 -33.74
CA GLU A 523 2.04 -29.92 -33.54
C GLU A 523 3.01 -28.85 -32.97
N LYS A 524 4.05 -29.34 -32.29
CA LYS A 524 5.20 -28.57 -31.80
C LYS A 524 6.03 -28.02 -32.97
N LYS A 525 6.36 -26.73 -32.92
CA LYS A 525 7.54 -26.18 -33.62
C LYS A 525 8.80 -26.46 -32.80
N GLU A 526 9.84 -26.89 -33.50
CA GLU A 526 11.16 -27.24 -33.00
C GLU A 526 11.86 -26.05 -32.34
N SER A 527 12.49 -26.30 -31.20
CA SER A 527 13.41 -25.40 -30.52
C SER A 527 14.73 -25.34 -31.28
N LEU A 528 15.20 -24.12 -31.57
CA LEU A 528 16.54 -23.84 -32.08
C LEU A 528 17.60 -24.27 -31.05
N ASP A 529 18.64 -24.94 -31.54
CA ASP A 529 19.84 -25.35 -30.82
C ASP A 529 20.52 -24.15 -30.10
N GLU A 530 20.49 -24.10 -28.77
CA GLU A 530 21.43 -23.28 -27.99
C GLU A 530 22.75 -24.05 -27.84
N THR A 531 23.77 -23.68 -28.62
CA THR A 531 25.13 -24.26 -28.48
C THR A 531 26.03 -23.35 -27.64
N LYS A 532 26.44 -23.87 -26.47
CA LYS A 532 27.72 -23.73 -25.72
C LYS A 532 28.36 -22.35 -25.50
N PHE A 533 28.51 -21.98 -24.22
CA PHE A 533 29.67 -21.22 -23.74
C PHE A 533 30.27 -21.89 -22.48
N MET A 534 31.60 -22.02 -22.45
CA MET A 534 32.37 -22.70 -21.40
C MET A 534 33.50 -21.77 -20.95
N LEU A 535 33.38 -21.16 -19.77
CA LEU A 535 34.55 -20.75 -18.99
C LEU A 535 34.96 -21.95 -18.13
N GLY A 536 35.68 -22.88 -18.74
CA GLY A 536 36.20 -24.09 -18.08
C GLY A 536 37.51 -23.88 -17.33
N LYS A 537 37.84 -22.63 -16.96
CA LYS A 537 39.06 -22.26 -16.24
C LYS A 537 38.75 -22.01 -14.77
N SER A 538 39.64 -22.42 -13.87
CA SER A 538 39.56 -22.06 -12.45
C SER A 538 39.87 -20.57 -12.24
N LEU A 539 39.44 -20.00 -11.10
CA LEU A 539 39.61 -18.57 -10.77
C LEU A 539 41.10 -18.12 -10.79
N ASP A 540 42.01 -19.07 -10.56
CA ASP A 540 43.46 -18.85 -10.59
C ASP A 540 44.02 -18.71 -12.03
N GLU A 541 43.34 -19.28 -13.02
CA GLU A 541 43.74 -19.32 -14.45
C GLU A 541 43.21 -18.16 -15.30
N ILE A 542 42.26 -17.39 -14.77
CA ILE A 542 41.65 -16.22 -15.45
C ILE A 542 42.63 -15.04 -15.40
N GLU A 543 42.89 -14.28 -16.45
CA GLU A 543 43.78 -13.10 -16.39
C GLU A 543 43.00 -11.76 -16.38
N ILE A 544 43.61 -10.67 -15.86
CA ILE A 544 43.02 -9.33 -15.96
C ILE A 544 42.97 -8.94 -17.45
N GLY A 545 41.79 -8.51 -17.91
CA GLY A 545 41.50 -8.17 -19.31
C GLY A 545 40.90 -9.32 -20.13
N GLU A 546 40.74 -10.52 -19.55
CA GLU A 546 40.06 -11.64 -20.21
C GLU A 546 38.55 -11.38 -20.34
N LYS A 547 37.97 -11.72 -21.50
CA LYS A 547 36.57 -11.46 -21.85
C LYS A 547 35.81 -12.74 -22.18
N ALA A 548 34.52 -12.78 -21.84
CA ALA A 548 33.57 -13.83 -22.22
C ALA A 548 32.26 -13.22 -22.71
N GLU A 549 31.58 -13.91 -23.62
CA GLU A 549 30.30 -13.45 -24.19
C GLU A 549 29.22 -14.54 -24.08
N SER A 550 27.96 -14.14 -23.92
CA SER A 550 26.80 -15.05 -23.96
C SER A 550 25.62 -14.34 -24.61
N THR A 551 24.78 -15.08 -25.33
CA THR A 551 23.53 -14.57 -25.91
C THR A 551 22.32 -15.30 -25.32
N MET A 552 21.20 -14.59 -25.20
CA MET A 552 19.91 -15.20 -24.86
C MET A 552 18.75 -14.47 -25.54
N ILE A 553 17.70 -15.20 -25.86
CA ILE A 553 16.43 -14.62 -26.28
C ILE A 553 15.59 -14.34 -25.04
N VAL A 554 15.09 -13.12 -24.91
CA VAL A 554 14.19 -12.73 -23.83
C VAL A 554 12.82 -13.36 -24.10
N SER A 555 12.32 -14.16 -23.15
CA SER A 555 11.00 -14.78 -23.23
C SER A 555 10.02 -14.09 -22.29
N ASP A 556 8.72 -14.32 -22.49
CA ASP A 556 7.66 -13.83 -21.60
C ASP A 556 7.88 -14.30 -20.15
N GLU A 557 8.37 -15.53 -19.96
CA GLU A 557 8.71 -16.07 -18.63
C GLU A 557 9.79 -15.26 -17.91
N HIS A 558 10.75 -14.69 -18.64
CA HIS A 558 11.79 -13.83 -18.05
C HIS A 558 11.22 -12.48 -17.60
N ILE A 559 10.27 -11.92 -18.35
CA ILE A 559 9.56 -10.69 -17.97
C ILE A 559 8.68 -10.95 -16.75
N ASP A 560 7.95 -12.06 -16.74
CA ASP A 560 7.08 -12.44 -15.62
C ASP A 560 7.87 -12.70 -14.34
N LEU A 561 9.01 -13.39 -14.43
CA LEU A 561 9.89 -13.61 -13.28
C LEU A 561 10.44 -12.29 -12.72
N TYR A 562 10.86 -11.37 -13.59
CA TYR A 562 11.28 -10.03 -13.16
C TYR A 562 10.15 -9.28 -12.46
N ALA A 563 8.95 -9.31 -13.03
CA ALA A 563 7.80 -8.60 -12.49
C ALA A 563 7.35 -9.16 -11.13
N GLN A 564 7.44 -10.48 -10.95
CA GLN A 564 7.17 -11.15 -9.67
C GLN A 564 8.21 -10.79 -8.60
N MET A 565 9.48 -10.64 -8.98
CA MET A 565 10.56 -10.34 -8.03
C MET A 565 10.69 -8.85 -7.70
N SER A 566 10.39 -7.99 -8.66
CA SER A 566 10.51 -6.53 -8.52
C SER A 566 9.22 -5.86 -8.05
N GLY A 567 8.06 -6.48 -8.30
CA GLY A 567 6.76 -5.83 -8.18
C GLY A 567 6.47 -4.81 -9.28
N ASP A 568 7.30 -4.74 -10.33
CA ASP A 568 7.14 -3.87 -11.50
C ASP A 568 6.66 -4.69 -12.72
N TYR A 569 5.44 -4.43 -13.18
CA TYR A 569 4.72 -5.26 -14.16
C TYR A 569 4.62 -4.64 -15.56
N ASN A 570 5.42 -3.62 -15.88
CA ASN A 570 5.53 -3.12 -17.25
C ASN A 570 6.52 -3.99 -18.08
N ALA A 571 6.51 -3.87 -19.41
CA ALA A 571 7.67 -4.32 -20.21
C ALA A 571 8.94 -3.70 -19.61
N LEU A 572 10.11 -4.36 -19.66
CA LEU A 572 11.39 -3.83 -19.11
C LEU A 572 11.72 -2.50 -19.79
N HIS A 573 11.13 -1.42 -19.29
CA HIS A 573 11.05 -0.15 -19.96
C HIS A 573 10.55 0.88 -18.96
N MET A 574 11.44 1.78 -18.61
CA MET A 574 11.03 3.12 -18.22
C MET A 574 11.83 4.03 -19.15
N ASP A 575 11.12 4.71 -20.04
CA ASP A 575 11.58 5.94 -20.69
C ASP A 575 12.31 6.82 -19.66
N GLU A 576 13.46 7.42 -20.00
CA GLU A 576 14.19 8.30 -19.08
C GLU A 576 13.31 9.43 -18.50
N GLU A 577 12.34 9.92 -19.28
CA GLU A 577 11.42 10.98 -18.85
C GLU A 577 10.34 10.45 -17.87
N TYR A 578 9.98 9.17 -17.98
CA TYR A 578 9.00 8.49 -17.11
C TYR A 578 9.65 7.86 -15.85
N ALA A 579 10.91 7.41 -15.95
CA ALA A 579 11.71 6.91 -14.84
C ALA A 579 12.10 8.02 -13.85
N ALA A 580 12.35 9.24 -14.36
CA ALA A 580 12.68 10.40 -13.53
C ALA A 580 11.49 10.92 -12.71
N THR A 581 10.25 10.59 -13.11
CA THR A 581 9.02 11.17 -12.56
C THR A 581 8.20 10.20 -11.69
N THR A 582 8.59 8.93 -11.60
CA THR A 582 7.89 7.90 -10.81
C THR A 582 8.71 7.43 -9.61
N MET A 583 8.02 7.09 -8.52
CA MET A 583 8.60 6.67 -7.22
C MET A 583 9.60 5.50 -7.26
N PHE A 584 9.67 4.77 -8.37
CA PHE A 584 10.52 3.58 -8.53
C PHE A 584 11.87 3.90 -9.19
N GLY A 585 12.12 5.15 -9.60
CA GLY A 585 13.34 5.58 -10.29
C GLY A 585 14.64 5.46 -9.49
N LYS A 586 14.61 5.08 -8.20
CA LYS A 586 15.81 4.73 -7.44
C LYS A 586 15.53 3.61 -6.44
N ARG A 587 16.12 2.45 -6.74
CA ARG A 587 16.29 1.27 -5.87
C ARG A 587 15.00 0.45 -5.67
N ILE A 588 14.88 -0.63 -6.42
CA ILE A 588 15.04 -2.03 -5.96
C ILE A 588 14.74 -2.90 -7.19
N ALA A 589 15.50 -3.98 -7.36
CA ALA A 589 15.31 -5.07 -8.34
C ALA A 589 15.95 -4.98 -9.75
N HIS A 590 17.15 -4.40 -9.91
CA HIS A 590 17.97 -4.71 -11.10
C HIS A 590 18.83 -5.99 -10.97
N GLY A 591 18.91 -6.57 -9.76
CA GLY A 591 19.79 -7.69 -9.43
C GLY A 591 19.42 -9.06 -10.03
N PRO A 592 18.14 -9.45 -10.16
CA PRO A 592 17.79 -10.81 -10.59
C PRO A 592 18.05 -11.11 -12.07
N ILE A 593 17.68 -10.21 -13.00
CA ILE A 593 17.96 -10.38 -14.43
C ILE A 593 19.44 -10.20 -14.72
N GLY A 594 20.07 -9.16 -14.15
CA GLY A 594 21.51 -8.99 -14.24
C GLY A 594 22.25 -10.23 -13.72
N GLY A 595 21.80 -10.77 -12.58
CA GLY A 595 22.30 -12.02 -12.01
C GLY A 595 22.10 -13.23 -12.92
N ALA A 596 20.93 -13.41 -13.53
CA ALA A 596 20.65 -14.53 -14.43
C ALA A 596 21.48 -14.48 -15.73
N LEU A 597 21.62 -13.29 -16.33
CA LEU A 597 22.46 -13.04 -17.51
C LEU A 597 23.93 -13.25 -17.21
N VAL A 598 24.42 -12.65 -16.12
CA VAL A 598 25.83 -12.71 -15.73
C VAL A 598 26.20 -14.11 -15.20
N ALA A 599 25.29 -14.81 -14.52
CA ALA A 599 25.47 -16.20 -14.11
C ALA A 599 25.58 -17.17 -15.31
N ARG A 600 24.87 -16.91 -16.41
CA ARG A 600 25.04 -17.67 -17.66
C ARG A 600 26.40 -17.42 -18.33
N VAL A 601 26.94 -16.21 -18.22
CA VAL A 601 28.26 -15.87 -18.79
C VAL A 601 29.42 -16.43 -17.95
N ILE A 602 29.34 -16.32 -16.63
CA ILE A 602 30.43 -16.71 -15.71
C ILE A 602 30.37 -18.21 -15.38
N GLY A 603 29.21 -18.84 -15.55
CA GLY A 603 28.91 -20.17 -15.03
C GLY A 603 28.72 -20.08 -13.51
N THR A 604 27.61 -20.62 -13.00
CA THR A 604 27.41 -20.77 -11.53
C THR A 604 28.37 -21.80 -10.91
N GLN A 605 29.20 -22.45 -11.72
CA GLN A 605 30.24 -23.37 -11.29
C GLN A 605 31.58 -23.01 -11.93
N LEU A 606 32.42 -22.32 -11.18
CA LEU A 606 33.87 -22.35 -11.44
C LEU A 606 34.41 -23.67 -10.87
N PRO A 607 35.15 -24.48 -11.66
CA PRO A 607 35.69 -25.75 -11.17
C PRO A 607 36.53 -25.53 -9.90
N GLY A 608 36.08 -26.10 -8.77
CA GLY A 608 36.79 -26.09 -7.49
C GLY A 608 36.33 -25.09 -6.41
N LEU A 609 35.34 -24.22 -6.65
CA LEU A 609 34.96 -23.15 -5.70
C LEU A 609 33.49 -23.13 -5.22
N GLY A 610 32.61 -24.02 -5.70
CA GLY A 610 31.19 -24.04 -5.30
C GLY A 610 30.41 -22.81 -5.79
N THR A 611 29.18 -22.62 -5.28
CA THR A 611 28.30 -21.50 -5.66
C THR A 611 28.87 -20.17 -5.17
N LEU A 612 29.35 -19.34 -6.10
CA LEU A 612 29.83 -18.00 -5.76
C LEU A 612 28.66 -17.07 -5.42
N ALA A 613 28.83 -16.26 -4.37
CA ALA A 613 27.94 -15.15 -4.09
C ALA A 613 28.43 -13.92 -4.87
N PHE A 614 27.53 -13.23 -5.56
CA PHE A 614 27.84 -12.01 -6.30
C PHE A 614 27.18 -10.81 -5.65
N ASN A 615 27.93 -9.72 -5.50
CA ASN A 615 27.33 -8.41 -5.25
C ASN A 615 27.39 -7.61 -6.55
N MET A 616 26.23 -7.29 -7.12
CA MET A 616 26.11 -6.69 -8.45
C MET A 616 25.50 -5.29 -8.38
N LYS A 617 26.05 -4.39 -9.20
CA LYS A 617 25.44 -3.10 -9.49
C LYS A 617 25.16 -3.02 -10.99
N VAL A 618 23.90 -2.77 -11.33
CA VAL A 618 23.38 -2.86 -12.70
C VAL A 618 22.61 -1.57 -13.04
N ASN A 619 22.85 -1.02 -14.24
CA ASN A 619 22.05 0.06 -14.80
C ASN A 619 21.45 -0.38 -16.14
N PHE A 620 20.15 -0.18 -16.31
CA PHE A 620 19.50 -0.31 -17.62
C PHE A 620 19.65 1.00 -18.40
N LYS A 621 19.95 0.88 -19.68
CA LYS A 621 20.22 2.00 -20.62
C LYS A 621 19.18 2.09 -21.73
N ALA A 622 18.51 0.98 -22.02
CA ALA A 622 17.47 0.87 -23.03
C ALA A 622 16.57 -0.34 -22.68
N PRO A 623 15.36 -0.38 -23.24
CA PRO A 623 14.43 -1.46 -23.00
C PRO A 623 14.83 -2.82 -23.54
N VAL A 624 14.19 -3.84 -22.98
CA VAL A 624 14.26 -5.20 -23.49
C VAL A 624 12.87 -5.81 -23.55
N TYR A 625 12.48 -6.33 -24.71
CA TYR A 625 11.18 -6.92 -24.95
C TYR A 625 11.25 -8.44 -25.11
N PRO A 626 10.16 -9.17 -24.85
CA PRO A 626 10.03 -10.54 -25.32
C PRO A 626 10.33 -10.64 -26.82
N GLY A 627 11.23 -11.55 -27.19
CA GLY A 627 11.74 -11.74 -28.54
C GLY A 627 13.05 -11.01 -28.85
N ASP A 628 13.53 -10.11 -27.98
CA ASP A 628 14.86 -9.51 -28.16
C ASP A 628 15.97 -10.54 -27.92
N GLU A 629 16.94 -10.62 -28.84
CA GLU A 629 18.19 -11.32 -28.60
C GLU A 629 19.14 -10.34 -27.91
N ILE A 630 19.57 -10.68 -26.71
CA ILE A 630 20.48 -9.87 -25.91
C ILE A 630 21.83 -10.58 -25.78
N ARG A 631 22.91 -9.84 -26.02
CA ARG A 631 24.29 -10.30 -25.95
C ARG A 631 24.99 -9.68 -24.76
N ALA A 632 25.38 -10.47 -23.77
CA ALA A 632 26.18 -10.03 -22.63
C ALA A 632 27.68 -10.25 -22.89
N VAL A 633 28.50 -9.26 -22.58
CA VAL A 633 29.97 -9.31 -22.61
C VAL A 633 30.47 -9.04 -21.21
N VAL A 634 31.28 -9.93 -20.64
CA VAL A 634 31.87 -9.81 -19.31
C VAL A 634 33.39 -9.73 -19.42
N GLU A 635 34.02 -8.84 -18.68
CA GLU A 635 35.48 -8.64 -18.64
C GLU A 635 36.01 -8.63 -17.20
N VAL A 636 37.16 -9.26 -16.99
CA VAL A 636 37.85 -9.28 -15.69
C VAL A 636 38.68 -8.01 -15.53
N THR A 637 38.26 -7.14 -14.62
CA THR A 637 38.86 -5.80 -14.44
C THR A 637 39.88 -5.74 -13.31
N GLU A 638 39.75 -6.60 -12.30
CA GLU A 638 40.60 -6.59 -11.11
C GLU A 638 40.71 -8.00 -10.49
N LYS A 639 41.90 -8.35 -9.96
CA LYS A 639 42.11 -9.53 -9.11
C LYS A 639 42.45 -9.10 -7.69
N VAL A 640 41.82 -9.72 -6.70
CA VAL A 640 42.09 -9.51 -5.27
C VAL A 640 42.88 -10.72 -4.73
N PRO A 641 44.20 -10.58 -4.46
CA PRO A 641 45.08 -11.71 -4.17
C PRO A 641 44.78 -12.44 -2.85
N GLU A 642 44.24 -11.76 -1.84
CA GLU A 642 44.13 -12.33 -0.48
C GLU A 642 43.03 -13.39 -0.32
N ASN A 643 42.06 -13.47 -1.26
CA ASN A 643 40.89 -14.37 -1.17
C ASN A 643 40.51 -15.08 -2.49
N ASN A 644 41.36 -15.04 -3.53
CA ASN A 644 41.05 -15.55 -4.88
C ASN A 644 39.72 -15.00 -5.45
N LEU A 645 39.53 -13.67 -5.41
CA LEU A 645 38.32 -13.00 -5.93
C LEU A 645 38.65 -12.09 -7.12
N CYS A 646 37.68 -11.85 -8.00
CA CYS A 646 37.82 -10.92 -9.12
C CYS A 646 36.64 -9.95 -9.22
N ARG A 647 36.90 -8.78 -9.83
CA ARG A 647 35.87 -7.82 -10.23
C ARG A 647 35.59 -7.95 -11.71
N LEU A 648 34.33 -8.11 -12.06
CA LEU A 648 33.87 -8.27 -13.43
C LEU A 648 33.08 -7.04 -13.86
N SER A 649 33.40 -6.46 -15.02
CA SER A 649 32.52 -5.50 -15.69
C SER A 649 31.70 -6.23 -16.73
N PHE A 650 30.47 -5.79 -16.99
CA PHE A 650 29.67 -6.36 -18.06
C PHE A 650 28.80 -5.33 -18.77
N ASP A 651 28.64 -5.54 -20.07
CA ASP A 651 27.75 -4.79 -20.96
C ASP A 651 26.82 -5.78 -21.67
N VAL A 652 25.53 -5.45 -21.78
CA VAL A 652 24.53 -6.22 -22.53
C VAL A 652 24.01 -5.38 -23.67
N PHE A 653 24.04 -5.95 -24.87
CA PHE A 653 23.62 -5.34 -26.11
C PHE A 653 22.30 -5.97 -26.57
N ASN A 654 21.41 -5.20 -27.21
CA ASN A 654 20.26 -5.76 -27.95
C ASN A 654 20.61 -6.04 -29.42
N ASN A 655 19.60 -6.45 -30.18
CA ASN A 655 19.63 -6.69 -31.64
C ASN A 655 20.29 -5.56 -32.45
N ASP A 656 20.14 -4.31 -32.01
CA ASP A 656 20.66 -3.13 -32.71
C ASP A 656 22.10 -2.76 -32.28
N GLY A 657 22.72 -3.56 -31.41
CA GLY A 657 24.05 -3.29 -30.85
C GLY A 657 24.07 -2.14 -29.85
N VAL A 658 22.90 -1.73 -29.33
CA VAL A 658 22.78 -0.72 -28.28
C VAL A 658 22.99 -1.39 -26.94
N VAL A 659 23.82 -0.80 -26.08
CA VAL A 659 23.95 -1.24 -24.69
C VAL A 659 22.60 -1.00 -24.01
N VAL A 660 21.92 -2.08 -23.65
CA VAL A 660 20.66 -2.08 -22.90
C VAL A 660 20.87 -2.21 -21.40
N MET A 661 22.01 -2.76 -20.97
CA MET A 661 22.36 -2.93 -19.56
C MET A 661 23.88 -2.86 -19.37
N ASP A 662 24.37 -2.14 -18.36
CA ASP A 662 25.78 -2.12 -17.97
C ASP A 662 25.95 -2.32 -16.45
N GLY A 663 27.12 -2.77 -16.03
CA GLY A 663 27.35 -2.96 -14.60
C GLY A 663 28.69 -3.56 -14.22
N TYR A 664 28.83 -3.82 -12.92
CA TYR A 664 29.93 -4.62 -12.38
C TYR A 664 29.43 -5.61 -11.34
N ALA A 665 30.13 -6.74 -11.25
CA ALA A 665 29.92 -7.79 -10.26
C ALA A 665 31.21 -7.99 -9.46
N ASN A 666 31.08 -8.01 -8.13
CA ASN A 666 32.14 -8.46 -7.25
C ASN A 666 31.89 -9.94 -6.93
N VAL A 667 32.86 -10.79 -7.28
CA VAL A 667 32.85 -12.19 -6.88
C VAL A 667 33.24 -12.27 -5.40
N MET A 668 32.45 -12.98 -4.60
CA MET A 668 32.71 -13.20 -3.17
C MET A 668 32.97 -14.68 -2.90
N PRO A 669 33.73 -15.04 -1.82
CA PRO A 669 33.94 -16.43 -1.47
C PRO A 669 32.59 -17.08 -1.12
N PRO A 670 32.45 -18.41 -1.25
CA PRO A 670 31.29 -19.10 -0.73
C PRO A 670 31.12 -18.78 0.76
N ILE A 671 29.91 -18.42 1.16
CA ILE A 671 29.57 -18.13 2.55
C ILE A 671 29.74 -19.45 3.32
N LYS A 672 30.77 -19.53 4.18
CA LYS A 672 30.88 -20.64 5.14
C LYS A 672 29.81 -20.44 6.21
N GLU A 673 29.09 -21.53 6.47
CA GLU A 673 27.91 -21.70 7.33
C GLU A 673 27.76 -20.74 8.52
#